data_AF-A0A815QY10-F1
#
_entry.id   AF-A0A815QY10-F1
#
_cell.length_a   1.000
_cell.length_b   1.000
_cell.length_c   1.000
_cell.angle_alpha   90.00
_cell.angle_beta   90.00
_cell.angle_gamma   90.00
#
_symmetry.space_group_name_H-M   'P 1'
#
loop_
_entity.id
_entity.type
_entity.pdbx_description
1 polymer ?
#
loop_
_entity_poly.entity_id
_entity_poly.type
_entity_poly.pdbx_seq_one_letter_code
_entity_poly.pdbx_strand_id
1 'polypeptide(L)'
;MSVIGCRNTNADINFVQNQRDTVESILKCLKSSLPSLARLPDDILKWFRAVQPVYRCSQNMFELFVLQQKVMSQYYMKKLKEPEFVADLVLQHDQVRRIEALRKSSVKEDYKQYIVIMVEEEYVSLSRNSFSSNQFIDNRRKREKDLQRPISKQDIDIIKKTTRSMAKRAFDCDSSGNSKSSNQEKTIFSILGPHTRHNYGDIFIVFKREILHHPDSSFSIQSAESFHDDETYRRCPWLGRDPRLTQDRTQLYNNCKLHVSVPNYEATATLELVATVSQYLHKDGRSVNLDTVLREWPRMPGYKGIETNLPGLIPISYIDQVYIPDNIYHLLDQDTREIIDNTLRGRITTIPRKGTSSAVSTSSQDFVNDRLNKQFSQQDEDSIARPLRGFIFILSPSNFETHTLLPLTISQAFAQYRSDHTQTSRDNTTIIYWQAMGGDMMLTLSSDKDEPDKNRMSSRSLICYLARTPDTNKDEYREEASYLNSGYPSEHETYVRKEAYAAGSKTFYIGCNTDDFMTFCLKIQRSIGKITLSHAGPNSLYNNSTICFTFGKTELDLVALEFIRLSAGKCAVPIRNVMICFEEQSDLHPKVDTDIRKCSNIDDDRSCNKPARLQQKQSEPSSPSSSSVKAQHGVGFSNQVQSSSRNSNSTSLIPCRENVNCLLQLSNEKDHNSKFSHPCRFSELCRNREANLTHEPHQAPTCVMDKDCSRLIDPHHRAQYRHTGLPDYLLPCRHQRKCDDTSEKHRIKYSHGEQVYELSSLGAGRADSTDIIPCKWGSKCRDMDNQQHSRKYSHPKPVSSSSSNSSSVATRKFH
;
A
#
# COMPACT_ATOMS: atom_id res chain seq x y z
N MET A 1 -0.74 7.56 1.33
CA MET A 1 -0.12 6.55 2.22
C MET A 1 1.17 7.12 2.77
N SER A 2 1.45 6.95 4.07
CA SER A 2 2.82 7.09 4.56
C SER A 2 3.51 5.77 4.27
N VAL A 3 4.64 5.80 3.61
CA VAL A 3 5.51 4.64 3.39
C VAL A 3 6.88 5.05 3.94
N ILE A 4 7.68 4.10 4.43
CA ILE A 4 8.88 4.40 5.22
C ILE A 4 10.11 4.52 4.33
N GLY A 5 11.02 5.44 4.66
CA GLY A 5 12.27 5.61 3.92
C GLY A 5 13.30 4.53 4.27
N CYS A 6 14.11 4.13 3.29
CA CYS A 6 15.16 3.11 3.45
C CYS A 6 16.50 3.71 3.91
N ARG A 7 17.19 3.02 4.82
CA ARG A 7 18.50 3.34 5.38
C ARG A 7 19.56 2.28 5.12
N ASN A 8 19.24 1.26 4.34
CA ASN A 8 20.14 0.18 3.94
C ASN A 8 20.74 -0.59 5.13
N THR A 9 19.98 -0.80 6.22
CA THR A 9 20.48 -1.49 7.44
C THR A 9 20.83 -2.96 7.19
N ASN A 10 20.30 -3.54 6.12
CA ASN A 10 20.53 -4.93 5.71
C ASN A 10 21.40 -5.06 4.44
N ALA A 11 22.12 -4.01 4.02
CA ALA A 11 22.91 -4.00 2.77
C ALA A 11 23.95 -5.14 2.66
N ASP A 12 24.43 -5.66 3.79
CA ASP A 12 25.45 -6.70 3.87
C ASP A 12 24.88 -8.10 4.12
N ILE A 13 23.57 -8.24 4.23
CA ILE A 13 22.93 -9.52 4.52
C ILE A 13 22.55 -10.21 3.21
N ASN A 14 22.99 -11.46 3.05
CA ASN A 14 22.60 -12.31 1.94
C ASN A 14 21.44 -13.23 2.36
N PHE A 15 20.21 -12.71 2.30
CA PHE A 15 19.03 -13.44 2.73
C PHE A 15 18.81 -14.77 1.99
N VAL A 16 19.16 -14.84 0.70
CA VAL A 16 19.03 -16.07 -0.11
C VAL A 16 20.04 -17.13 0.36
N GLN A 17 21.29 -16.74 0.59
CA GLN A 17 22.31 -17.65 1.09
C GLN A 17 21.98 -18.12 2.51
N ASN A 18 21.54 -17.20 3.38
CA ASN A 18 21.09 -17.52 4.73
C ASN A 18 19.98 -18.60 4.71
N GLN A 19 18.98 -18.45 3.83
CA GLN A 19 17.91 -19.44 3.68
C GLN A 19 18.47 -20.81 3.29
N ARG A 20 19.31 -20.86 2.25
CA ARG A 20 19.93 -22.10 1.77
C ARG A 20 20.75 -22.78 2.86
N ASP A 21 21.66 -22.05 3.49
CA ASP A 21 22.56 -22.58 4.51
C ASP A 21 21.80 -23.10 5.73
N THR A 22 20.74 -22.40 6.12
CA THR A 22 19.86 -22.82 7.22
C THR A 22 19.16 -24.13 6.88
N VAL A 23 18.54 -24.22 5.71
CA VAL A 23 17.86 -25.44 5.25
C VAL A 23 18.83 -26.62 5.16
N GLU A 24 19.97 -26.43 4.51
CA GLU A 24 20.98 -27.49 4.33
C GLU A 24 21.53 -27.96 5.68
N SER A 25 21.82 -27.05 6.59
CA SER A 25 22.35 -27.38 7.92
C SER A 25 21.34 -28.15 8.76
N ILE A 26 20.06 -27.75 8.74
CA ILE A 26 18.98 -28.45 9.45
C ILE A 26 18.81 -29.88 8.89
N LEU A 27 18.67 -30.02 7.57
CA LEU A 27 18.45 -31.31 6.93
C LEU A 27 19.65 -32.25 7.11
N LYS A 28 20.88 -31.72 7.12
CA LYS A 28 22.09 -32.48 7.41
C LYS A 28 22.12 -33.01 8.84
N CYS A 29 21.70 -32.19 9.81
CA CYS A 29 21.70 -32.55 11.23
C CYS A 29 20.60 -33.54 11.59
N LEU A 30 19.39 -33.38 11.05
CA LEU A 30 18.20 -34.12 11.49
C LEU A 30 17.72 -35.21 10.49
N LYS A 31 18.28 -35.25 9.27
CA LYS A 31 18.06 -36.29 8.25
C LYS A 31 16.58 -36.71 8.10
N SER A 32 16.23 -37.90 8.60
CA SER A 32 14.96 -38.60 8.40
C SER A 32 13.88 -38.26 9.41
N SER A 33 14.16 -37.45 10.44
CA SER A 33 13.19 -37.04 11.47
C SER A 33 12.45 -35.75 11.13
N LEU A 34 12.67 -35.18 9.94
CA LEU A 34 11.99 -33.98 9.48
C LEU A 34 11.15 -34.23 8.21
N PRO A 35 10.10 -33.42 8.00
CA PRO A 35 9.45 -33.34 6.70
C PRO A 35 10.40 -32.75 5.64
N SER A 36 10.24 -33.18 4.40
CA SER A 36 10.82 -32.45 3.25
C SER A 36 10.16 -31.08 3.14
N LEU A 37 10.82 -30.09 2.50
CA LEU A 37 10.23 -28.77 2.23
C LEU A 37 8.84 -28.85 1.57
N ALA A 38 8.65 -29.82 0.65
CA ALA A 38 7.38 -30.07 -0.03
C ALA A 38 6.27 -30.70 0.84
N ARG A 39 6.58 -31.06 2.10
CA ARG A 39 5.67 -31.71 3.05
C ARG A 39 5.65 -30.99 4.40
N LEU A 40 6.03 -29.71 4.43
CA LEU A 40 5.93 -28.91 5.64
C LEU A 40 4.45 -28.74 6.06
N PRO A 41 4.16 -28.62 7.36
CA PRO A 41 2.79 -28.43 7.83
C PRO A 41 2.18 -27.12 7.29
N ASP A 42 1.09 -27.24 6.53
CA ASP A 42 0.41 -26.11 5.88
C ASP A 42 -0.16 -25.10 6.88
N ASP A 43 -0.59 -25.56 8.06
CA ASP A 43 -1.08 -24.74 9.16
C ASP A 43 0.00 -23.78 9.68
N ILE A 44 1.25 -24.26 9.82
CA ILE A 44 2.38 -23.43 10.24
C ILE A 44 2.80 -22.46 9.14
N LEU A 45 2.78 -22.89 7.86
CA LEU A 45 3.05 -22.01 6.72
C LEU A 45 2.05 -20.86 6.64
N LYS A 46 0.75 -21.17 6.77
CA LYS A 46 -0.33 -20.18 6.83
C LYS A 46 -0.16 -19.23 8.01
N TRP A 47 0.15 -19.77 9.19
CA TRP A 47 0.42 -18.96 10.37
C TRP A 47 1.58 -17.98 10.12
N PHE A 48 2.70 -18.42 9.55
CA PHE A 48 3.82 -17.53 9.20
C PHE A 48 3.45 -16.44 8.21
N ARG A 49 2.47 -16.67 7.33
CA ARG A 49 1.91 -15.69 6.38
C ARG A 49 0.94 -14.70 7.04
N ALA A 50 0.39 -15.02 8.21
CA ALA A 50 -0.58 -14.20 8.93
C ALA A 50 0.05 -13.37 10.07
N VAL A 51 1.06 -13.91 10.77
CA VAL A 51 1.65 -13.28 11.96
C VAL A 51 2.11 -11.84 11.74
N GLN A 52 1.91 -11.00 12.74
CA GLN A 52 2.27 -9.58 12.69
C GLN A 52 3.41 -9.27 13.66
N PRO A 53 4.23 -8.25 13.37
CA PRO A 53 5.21 -7.76 14.34
C PRO A 53 4.51 -7.10 15.53
N VAL A 54 4.90 -7.50 16.74
CA VAL A 54 4.38 -7.01 18.00
C VAL A 54 5.52 -6.35 18.78
N TYR A 55 5.34 -5.07 19.07
CA TYR A 55 6.24 -4.27 19.87
C TYR A 55 5.62 -3.94 21.23
N ARG A 56 6.45 -3.88 22.27
CA ARG A 56 6.00 -3.58 23.63
C ARG A 56 6.72 -2.37 24.18
N CYS A 57 5.97 -1.49 24.83
CA CYS A 57 6.51 -0.25 25.38
C CYS A 57 5.81 0.19 26.66
N SER A 58 6.48 1.05 27.42
CA SER A 58 5.89 1.68 28.61
C SER A 58 4.91 2.79 28.20
N GLN A 59 4.10 3.26 29.16
CA GLN A 59 3.22 4.41 28.98
C GLN A 59 3.99 5.61 28.39
N ASN A 60 5.15 5.93 28.99
CA ASN A 60 5.88 7.13 28.60
C ASN A 60 6.33 7.08 27.13
N MET A 61 6.77 5.91 26.69
CA MET A 61 7.19 5.66 25.33
C MET A 61 6.01 5.69 24.36
N PHE A 62 4.88 5.12 24.74
CA PHE A 62 3.68 5.15 23.92
C PHE A 62 3.16 6.57 23.67
N GLU A 63 3.08 7.40 24.72
CA GLU A 63 2.71 8.81 24.61
C GLU A 63 3.68 9.57 23.70
N LEU A 64 4.99 9.32 23.83
CA LEU A 64 5.99 9.89 22.93
C LEU A 64 5.70 9.50 21.48
N PHE A 65 5.46 8.21 21.18
CA PHE A 65 5.21 7.77 19.81
C PHE A 65 3.91 8.34 19.21
N VAL A 66 2.86 8.45 20.01
CA VAL A 66 1.58 9.03 19.60
C VAL A 66 1.75 10.52 19.30
N LEU A 67 2.35 11.29 20.20
CA LEU A 67 2.59 12.73 20.03
C LEU A 67 3.48 13.03 18.83
N GLN A 68 4.53 12.21 18.62
CA GLN A 68 5.42 12.34 17.47
C GLN A 68 4.85 11.74 16.18
N GLN A 69 3.70 11.07 16.25
CA GLN A 69 3.06 10.28 15.19
C GLN A 69 3.97 9.22 14.56
N LYS A 70 4.98 8.76 15.29
CA LYS A 70 5.98 7.79 14.84
C LYS A 70 6.49 6.92 15.99
N VAL A 71 6.58 5.62 15.77
CA VAL A 71 7.39 4.72 16.59
C VAL A 71 8.85 4.86 16.15
N MET A 72 9.77 4.93 17.11
CA MET A 72 11.18 5.25 16.86
C MET A 72 12.12 4.21 17.47
N SER A 73 13.22 3.94 16.78
CA SER A 73 14.37 3.20 17.32
C SER A 73 15.16 4.05 18.30
N GLN A 74 16.06 3.41 19.05
CA GLN A 74 16.92 4.10 20.02
C GLN A 74 17.79 5.18 19.36
N TYR A 75 18.28 4.94 18.16
CA TYR A 75 19.03 5.92 17.38
C TYR A 75 18.22 7.21 17.16
N TYR A 76 16.96 7.10 16.74
CA TYR A 76 16.11 8.26 16.50
C TYR A 76 15.62 8.94 17.77
N MET A 77 15.45 8.18 18.85
CA MET A 77 15.16 8.77 20.16
C MET A 77 16.33 9.61 20.69
N LYS A 78 17.59 9.18 20.48
CA LYS A 78 18.76 10.00 20.80
C LYS A 78 18.77 11.33 20.02
N LYS A 79 18.30 11.31 18.76
CA LYS A 79 18.16 12.50 17.91
C LYS A 79 17.06 13.47 18.33
N LEU A 80 16.16 13.08 19.23
CA LEU A 80 15.18 14.01 19.79
C LEU A 80 15.84 15.16 20.56
N LYS A 81 17.13 15.06 20.93
CA LYS A 81 17.90 16.17 21.49
C LYS A 81 18.33 17.22 20.45
N GLU A 82 18.20 16.92 19.16
CA GLU A 82 18.57 17.80 18.04
C GLU A 82 17.35 18.62 17.60
N PRO A 83 17.34 19.96 17.77
CA PRO A 83 16.18 20.79 17.42
C PRO A 83 15.75 20.68 15.96
N GLU A 84 16.71 20.55 15.04
CA GLU A 84 16.44 20.35 13.61
C GLU A 84 15.67 19.08 13.32
N PHE A 85 15.99 17.98 14.02
CA PHE A 85 15.29 16.71 13.85
C PHE A 85 13.86 16.81 14.35
N VAL A 86 13.62 17.45 15.51
CA VAL A 86 12.27 17.69 16.02
C VAL A 86 11.49 18.61 15.08
N ALA A 87 12.12 19.62 14.51
CA ALA A 87 11.47 20.48 13.50
C ALA A 87 11.03 19.68 12.25
N ASP A 88 11.86 18.76 11.78
CA ASP A 88 11.48 17.86 10.67
C ASP A 88 10.32 16.93 11.05
N LEU A 89 10.21 16.50 12.31
CA LEU A 89 9.06 15.74 12.81
C LEU A 89 7.79 16.59 12.86
N VAL A 90 7.87 17.83 13.35
CA VAL A 90 6.74 18.77 13.41
C VAL A 90 6.21 19.05 12.01
N LEU A 91 7.07 19.30 11.03
CA LEU A 91 6.68 19.50 9.64
C LEU A 91 6.01 18.26 9.02
N GLN A 92 6.22 17.09 9.61
CA GLN A 92 5.62 15.83 9.18
C GLN A 92 4.37 15.44 9.99
N HIS A 93 4.01 16.20 11.02
CA HIS A 93 2.83 15.97 11.85
C HIS A 93 1.55 16.23 11.06
N ASP A 94 0.53 15.37 11.18
CA ASP A 94 -0.68 15.42 10.34
C ASP A 94 -1.41 16.76 10.36
N GLN A 95 -1.47 17.44 11.51
CA GLN A 95 -2.12 18.75 11.62
C GLN A 95 -1.34 19.83 10.87
N VAL A 96 0.00 19.78 10.91
CA VAL A 96 0.88 20.76 10.25
C VAL A 96 0.90 20.50 8.74
N ARG A 97 1.00 19.24 8.31
CA ARG A 97 1.01 18.86 6.88
C ARG A 97 -0.23 19.27 6.09
N ARG A 98 -1.36 19.53 6.75
CA ARG A 98 -2.61 19.98 6.12
C ARG A 98 -2.59 21.47 5.77
N ILE A 99 -1.63 22.25 6.28
CA ILE A 99 -1.48 23.66 5.98
C ILE A 99 -1.00 23.81 4.53
N GLU A 100 -1.85 24.32 3.65
CA GLU A 100 -1.59 24.36 2.20
C GLU A 100 -0.35 25.17 1.83
N ALA A 101 -0.08 26.26 2.56
CA ALA A 101 1.07 27.11 2.31
C ALA A 101 2.42 26.37 2.46
N LEU A 102 2.48 25.31 3.29
CA LEU A 102 3.68 24.49 3.49
C LEU A 102 4.02 23.60 2.28
N ARG A 103 3.12 23.50 1.29
CA ARG A 103 3.38 22.78 0.03
C ARG A 103 4.33 23.54 -0.89
N LYS A 104 4.53 24.85 -0.69
CA LYS A 104 5.49 25.66 -1.46
C LYS A 104 6.89 25.52 -0.86
N SER A 105 7.83 24.99 -1.65
CA SER A 105 9.21 24.76 -1.20
C SER A 105 9.91 26.03 -0.69
N SER A 106 9.63 27.18 -1.30
CA SER A 106 10.22 28.47 -0.93
C SER A 106 9.86 28.93 0.48
N VAL A 107 8.71 28.50 1.01
CA VAL A 107 8.23 28.91 2.34
C VAL A 107 8.55 27.84 3.39
N LYS A 108 8.62 26.57 2.99
CA LYS A 108 8.87 25.43 3.88
C LYS A 108 10.17 25.56 4.69
N GLU A 109 11.24 26.07 4.08
CA GLU A 109 12.51 26.27 4.78
C GLU A 109 12.42 27.37 5.86
N ASP A 110 11.76 28.48 5.56
CA ASP A 110 11.54 29.55 6.54
C ASP A 110 10.74 29.06 7.76
N TYR A 111 9.77 28.16 7.54
CA TYR A 111 9.05 27.50 8.62
C TYR A 111 9.91 26.53 9.42
N LYS A 112 10.74 25.73 8.74
CA LYS A 112 11.67 24.84 9.43
C LYS A 112 12.52 25.63 10.41
N GLN A 113 13.09 26.74 9.96
CA GLN A 113 13.90 27.63 10.80
C GLN A 113 13.10 28.27 11.96
N TYR A 114 11.84 28.66 11.73
CA TYR A 114 10.96 29.13 12.80
C TYR A 114 10.69 28.07 13.87
N ILE A 115 10.42 26.82 13.45
CA ILE A 115 10.17 25.69 14.35
C ILE A 115 11.45 25.34 15.13
N VAL A 116 12.62 25.34 14.49
CA VAL A 116 13.91 25.11 15.16
C VAL A 116 14.10 26.06 16.33
N ILE A 117 13.92 27.37 16.10
CA ILE A 117 14.03 28.40 17.16
C ILE A 117 13.04 28.14 18.29
N MET A 118 11.82 27.70 17.97
CA MET A 118 10.83 27.37 18.99
C MET A 118 11.19 26.14 19.82
N VAL A 119 11.78 25.12 19.21
CA VAL A 119 12.25 23.92 19.93
C VAL A 119 13.41 24.29 20.86
N GLU A 120 14.36 25.10 20.39
CA GLU A 120 15.47 25.61 21.20
C GLU A 120 14.98 26.43 22.39
N GLU A 121 14.01 27.34 22.18
CA GLU A 121 13.38 28.13 23.25
C GLU A 121 12.77 27.23 24.32
N GLU A 122 12.05 26.17 23.92
CA GLU A 122 11.45 25.21 24.84
C GLU A 122 12.52 24.40 25.61
N TYR A 123 13.59 23.96 24.95
CA TYR A 123 14.68 23.21 25.62
C TYR A 123 15.43 24.05 26.64
N VAL A 124 15.71 25.31 26.30
CA VAL A 124 16.34 26.24 27.24
C VAL A 124 15.43 26.48 28.44
N SER A 125 14.14 26.73 28.21
CA SER A 125 13.12 26.91 29.26
C SER A 125 13.06 25.72 30.22
N LEU A 126 13.04 24.49 29.69
CA LEU A 126 12.98 23.26 30.48
C LEU A 126 14.30 22.95 31.21
N SER A 127 15.45 23.33 30.64
CA SER A 127 16.78 23.11 31.23
C SER A 127 17.12 24.01 32.43
N ARG A 128 16.26 24.98 32.77
CA ARG A 128 16.49 26.00 33.84
C ARG A 128 17.75 26.85 33.65
N ASN A 129 18.37 26.85 32.46
CA ASN A 129 19.48 27.73 32.13
C ASN A 129 18.95 29.14 31.80
N SER A 130 19.24 30.10 32.68
CA SER A 130 18.72 31.48 32.62
C SER A 130 19.43 32.40 31.63
N PHE A 131 20.31 31.89 30.76
CA PHE A 131 21.06 32.70 29.81
C PHE A 131 20.49 32.59 28.38
N SER A 132 20.10 33.73 27.82
CA SER A 132 19.69 34.01 26.42
C SER A 132 18.19 34.14 26.07
N SER A 133 17.27 34.28 27.04
CA SER A 133 15.82 34.40 26.73
C SER A 133 15.46 35.55 25.76
N ASN A 134 16.11 36.71 25.84
CA ASN A 134 15.73 37.88 25.02
C ASN A 134 16.10 37.76 23.53
N GLN A 135 17.23 37.13 23.19
CA GLN A 135 17.68 37.01 21.79
C GLN A 135 16.80 36.02 20.99
N PHE A 136 16.36 34.94 21.63
CA PHE A 136 15.42 33.97 21.02
C PHE A 136 14.04 34.60 20.79
N ILE A 137 13.53 35.38 21.74
CA ILE A 137 12.23 36.06 21.64
C ILE A 137 12.21 37.04 20.45
N ASP A 138 13.26 37.83 20.28
CA ASP A 138 13.34 38.83 19.20
C ASP A 138 13.49 38.18 17.82
N ASN A 139 14.34 37.14 17.71
CA ASN A 139 14.51 36.36 16.48
C ASN A 139 13.21 35.63 16.08
N ARG A 140 12.50 35.04 17.05
CA ARG A 140 11.21 34.38 16.82
C ARG A 140 10.15 35.39 16.38
N ARG A 141 10.03 36.53 17.06
CA ARG A 141 9.06 37.59 16.70
C ARG A 141 9.30 38.14 15.29
N LYS A 142 10.57 38.30 14.91
CA LYS A 142 10.94 38.72 13.55
C LYS A 142 10.48 37.71 12.51
N ARG A 143 10.87 36.44 12.64
CA ARG A 143 10.47 35.38 11.70
C ARG A 143 8.96 35.14 11.68
N GLU A 144 8.28 35.24 12.82
CA GLU A 144 6.83 35.12 12.89
C GLU A 144 6.13 36.21 12.07
N LYS A 145 6.60 37.46 12.14
CA LYS A 145 6.08 38.56 11.31
C LYS A 145 6.31 38.29 9.82
N ASP A 146 7.46 37.73 9.45
CA ASP A 146 7.77 37.38 8.06
C ASP A 146 6.85 36.26 7.54
N LEU A 147 6.49 35.30 8.41
CA LEU A 147 5.60 34.17 8.12
C LEU A 147 4.10 34.52 8.16
N GLN A 148 3.68 35.62 8.80
CA GLN A 148 2.27 36.05 8.82
C GLN A 148 1.74 36.53 7.47
N ARG A 149 2.61 36.78 6.48
CA ARG A 149 2.21 37.13 5.11
C ARG A 149 1.63 35.95 4.31
N PRO A 150 2.24 34.75 4.32
CA PRO A 150 1.74 33.60 3.55
C PRO A 150 0.70 32.68 4.23
N ILE A 151 0.41 32.81 5.53
CA ILE A 151 -0.52 31.90 6.27
C ILE A 151 -1.43 32.59 7.26
N SER A 152 -2.52 31.91 7.60
CA SER A 152 -3.46 32.37 8.62
C SER A 152 -2.85 32.32 10.03
N LYS A 153 -3.37 33.17 10.91
CA LYS A 153 -3.01 33.15 12.35
C LYS A 153 -3.34 31.80 12.99
N GLN A 154 -4.42 31.16 12.56
CA GLN A 154 -4.83 29.84 13.05
C GLN A 154 -3.79 28.76 12.73
N ASP A 155 -3.23 28.77 11.52
CA ASP A 155 -2.19 27.81 11.12
C ASP A 155 -0.90 28.00 11.94
N ILE A 156 -0.52 29.25 12.21
CA ILE A 156 0.60 29.58 13.10
C ILE A 156 0.35 29.02 14.51
N ASP A 157 -0.86 29.18 15.03
CA ASP A 157 -1.22 28.69 16.37
C ASP A 157 -1.21 27.15 16.44
N ILE A 158 -1.61 26.46 15.36
CA ILE A 158 -1.46 25.00 15.22
C ILE A 158 0.03 24.62 15.29
N ILE A 159 0.87 25.24 14.47
CA ILE A 159 2.32 24.99 14.45
C ILE A 159 2.92 25.20 15.85
N LYS A 160 2.56 26.29 16.54
CA LYS A 160 3.04 26.57 17.88
C LYS A 160 2.62 25.53 18.90
N LYS A 161 1.33 25.16 18.93
CA LYS A 161 0.80 24.14 19.86
C LYS A 161 1.51 22.80 19.63
N THR A 162 1.60 22.37 18.38
CA THR A 162 2.28 21.11 17.99
C THR A 162 3.76 21.14 18.37
N THR A 163 4.47 22.22 18.03
CA THR A 163 5.92 22.34 18.31
C THR A 163 6.22 22.25 19.81
N ARG A 164 5.49 22.98 20.65
CA ARG A 164 5.70 22.95 22.11
C ARG A 164 5.42 21.59 22.72
N SER A 165 4.30 20.96 22.32
CA SER A 165 3.93 19.63 22.83
C SER A 165 4.97 18.58 22.44
N MET A 166 5.41 18.57 21.17
CA MET A 166 6.45 17.65 20.69
C MET A 166 7.82 17.93 21.30
N ALA A 167 8.22 19.20 21.46
CA ALA A 167 9.49 19.59 22.06
C ALA A 167 9.55 19.20 23.54
N LYS A 168 8.54 19.56 24.33
CA LYS A 168 8.47 19.17 25.75
C LYS A 168 8.62 17.66 25.90
N ARG A 169 7.89 16.88 25.10
CA ARG A 169 7.95 15.43 25.20
C ARG A 169 9.29 14.84 24.73
N ALA A 170 9.90 15.44 23.71
CA ALA A 170 11.22 15.07 23.24
C ALA A 170 12.30 15.33 24.32
N PHE A 171 12.17 16.41 25.08
CA PHE A 171 13.09 16.75 26.18
C PHE A 171 13.00 15.76 27.34
N ASP A 172 11.78 15.34 27.71
CA ASP A 172 11.52 14.37 28.77
C ASP A 172 11.94 12.92 28.41
N CYS A 173 12.45 12.70 27.19
CA CYS A 173 12.87 11.38 26.72
C CYS A 173 14.26 10.99 27.28
N ASP A 174 14.28 10.11 28.27
CA ASP A 174 15.51 9.47 28.75
C ASP A 174 16.00 8.42 27.74
N SER A 175 17.08 8.74 27.00
CA SER A 175 17.69 7.86 26.01
C SER A 175 18.67 6.83 26.61
N SER A 176 18.59 6.55 27.92
CA SER A 176 19.52 5.73 28.71
C SER A 176 19.31 4.22 28.48
N GLY A 177 19.52 3.77 27.25
CA GLY A 177 19.64 2.35 26.90
C GLY A 177 21.10 1.95 26.70
N ASN A 178 21.54 0.88 27.37
CA ASN A 178 22.89 0.34 27.26
C ASN A 178 23.24 -0.03 25.81
N SER A 179 24.48 0.27 25.43
CA SER A 179 25.10 0.09 24.12
C SER A 179 24.93 -1.33 23.58
N LYS A 180 23.97 -1.54 22.69
CA LYS A 180 24.00 -2.65 21.73
C LYS A 180 24.67 -2.16 20.45
N SER A 181 25.17 -3.09 19.64
CA SER A 181 25.93 -2.82 18.42
C SER A 181 25.29 -1.72 17.53
N SER A 182 26.12 -0.91 16.86
CA SER A 182 25.72 0.33 16.17
C SER A 182 24.59 0.19 15.14
N ASN A 183 24.37 -1.02 14.59
CA ASN A 183 23.30 -1.28 13.63
C ASN A 183 21.98 -1.70 14.27
N GLN A 184 21.99 -2.37 15.44
CA GLN A 184 20.75 -2.75 16.14
C GLN A 184 20.05 -1.52 16.75
N GLU A 185 20.81 -0.49 17.13
CA GLU A 185 20.22 0.77 17.63
C GLU A 185 19.42 1.52 16.54
N LYS A 186 19.69 1.25 15.25
CA LYS A 186 19.05 1.91 14.11
C LYS A 186 17.70 1.30 13.72
N THR A 187 17.38 0.12 14.23
CA THR A 187 16.14 -0.62 13.92
C THR A 187 15.22 -0.67 15.14
N ILE A 188 13.92 -0.85 14.91
CA ILE A 188 12.96 -1.11 15.99
C ILE A 188 12.92 -2.61 16.24
N PHE A 189 13.34 -3.04 17.42
CA PHE A 189 13.20 -4.43 17.87
C PHE A 189 11.74 -4.75 18.13
N SER A 190 11.26 -5.90 17.66
CA SER A 190 9.91 -6.42 17.88
C SER A 190 9.92 -7.95 17.84
N ILE A 191 8.79 -8.59 18.16
CA ILE A 191 8.61 -10.03 18.03
C ILE A 191 7.58 -10.31 16.92
N LEU A 192 7.88 -11.21 15.99
CA LEU A 192 6.90 -11.67 15.01
C LEU A 192 5.96 -12.69 15.67
N GLY A 193 4.70 -12.29 15.87
CA GLY A 193 3.70 -13.07 16.59
C GLY A 193 3.63 -12.71 18.09
N PRO A 194 3.03 -13.59 18.91
CA PRO A 194 2.77 -13.32 20.34
C PRO A 194 4.05 -12.99 21.13
N HIS A 195 4.02 -11.86 21.85
CA HIS A 195 5.19 -11.37 22.61
C HIS A 195 5.11 -11.79 24.09
N THR A 196 5.69 -12.95 24.41
CA THR A 196 5.55 -13.63 25.71
C THR A 196 6.53 -13.21 26.81
N ARG A 197 7.50 -12.34 26.53
CA ARG A 197 8.53 -11.95 27.53
C ARG A 197 8.01 -10.95 28.56
N HIS A 198 8.36 -11.13 29.83
CA HIS A 198 7.84 -10.30 30.93
C HIS A 198 8.55 -8.96 31.15
N ASN A 199 9.78 -8.78 30.65
CA ASN A 199 10.63 -7.60 30.95
C ASN A 199 10.37 -6.38 30.04
N TYR A 200 9.23 -6.33 29.36
CA TYR A 200 8.88 -5.24 28.43
C TYR A 200 7.61 -4.55 28.92
N GLY A 201 7.38 -3.31 28.46
CA GLY A 201 6.23 -2.53 28.93
C GLY A 201 4.87 -3.18 28.61
N ASP A 202 3.83 -2.69 29.28
CA ASP A 202 2.50 -3.32 29.28
C ASP A 202 1.62 -2.93 28.09
N ILE A 203 2.08 -2.01 27.24
CA ILE A 203 1.37 -1.59 26.03
C ILE A 203 1.91 -2.38 24.85
N PHE A 204 1.01 -3.05 24.13
CA PHE A 204 1.32 -3.82 22.92
C PHE A 204 0.92 -3.03 21.69
N ILE A 205 1.86 -2.82 20.78
CA ILE A 205 1.64 -2.24 19.46
C ILE A 205 1.80 -3.35 18.43
N VAL A 206 0.72 -3.68 17.74
CA VAL A 206 0.71 -4.62 16.62
C VAL A 206 0.83 -3.82 15.34
N PHE A 207 1.87 -4.11 14.56
CA PHE A 207 2.09 -3.49 13.27
C PHE A 207 1.37 -4.23 12.15
N LYS A 208 0.95 -3.47 11.14
CA LYS A 208 0.57 -3.96 9.83
C LYS A 208 1.67 -4.85 9.26
N ARG A 209 1.32 -6.04 8.78
CA ARG A 209 2.29 -7.04 8.30
C ARG A 209 3.15 -6.52 7.15
N GLU A 210 2.61 -5.62 6.35
CA GLU A 210 3.25 -4.97 5.19
C GLU A 210 4.60 -4.33 5.53
N ILE A 211 4.83 -3.96 6.80
CA ILE A 211 6.13 -3.44 7.25
C ILE A 211 7.28 -4.42 7.04
N LEU A 212 7.01 -5.73 7.03
CA LEU A 212 8.00 -6.77 6.83
C LEU A 212 8.58 -6.80 5.41
N HIS A 213 7.92 -6.14 4.45
CA HIS A 213 8.41 -5.98 3.08
C HIS A 213 9.37 -4.81 2.92
N HIS A 214 9.59 -4.00 3.96
CA HIS A 214 10.55 -2.91 3.90
C HIS A 214 11.99 -3.45 3.86
N PRO A 215 12.91 -2.92 3.03
CA PRO A 215 14.27 -3.46 2.90
C PRO A 215 15.09 -3.49 4.19
N ASP A 216 14.83 -2.55 5.11
CA ASP A 216 15.46 -2.51 6.45
C ASP A 216 14.82 -3.49 7.46
N SER A 217 13.72 -4.15 7.10
CA SER A 217 13.10 -5.17 7.94
C SER A 217 13.87 -6.48 7.83
N SER A 218 13.97 -7.24 8.91
CA SER A 218 14.46 -8.62 8.89
C SER A 218 13.91 -9.37 10.11
N PHE A 219 13.90 -10.69 10.06
CA PHE A 219 13.55 -11.50 11.21
C PHE A 219 14.41 -12.75 11.30
N SER A 220 14.51 -13.33 12.49
CA SER A 220 15.20 -14.59 12.74
C SER A 220 14.43 -15.40 13.77
N ILE A 221 14.42 -16.73 13.61
CA ILE A 221 13.71 -17.62 14.54
C ILE A 221 14.33 -17.57 15.94
N GLN A 222 15.66 -17.42 16.00
CA GLN A 222 16.41 -17.19 17.22
C GLN A 222 16.61 -15.69 17.45
N SER A 223 16.62 -15.26 18.71
CA SER A 223 16.91 -13.85 19.07
C SER A 223 18.42 -13.58 19.13
N ALA A 224 18.84 -12.34 18.93
CA ALA A 224 20.26 -11.97 19.01
C ALA A 224 20.88 -12.31 20.37
N GLU A 225 20.11 -12.10 21.44
CA GLU A 225 20.53 -12.41 22.81
C GLU A 225 20.76 -13.93 23.01
N SER A 226 20.04 -14.78 22.28
CA SER A 226 20.19 -16.23 22.37
C SER A 226 21.57 -16.71 21.89
N PHE A 227 22.24 -16.01 20.97
CA PHE A 227 23.57 -16.40 20.49
C PHE A 227 24.67 -16.19 21.53
N HIS A 228 24.36 -15.48 22.63
CA HIS A 228 25.24 -15.36 23.78
C HIS A 228 25.04 -16.46 24.83
N ASP A 229 24.02 -17.30 24.66
CA ASP A 229 23.65 -18.41 25.53
C ASP A 229 24.09 -19.75 24.92
N ASP A 230 24.92 -20.50 25.63
CA ASP A 230 25.42 -21.82 25.23
C ASP A 230 24.28 -22.83 25.03
N GLU A 231 23.11 -22.63 25.66
CA GLU A 231 21.92 -23.46 25.48
C GLU A 231 21.41 -23.41 24.03
N THR A 232 21.57 -22.28 23.33
CA THR A 232 21.11 -22.12 21.95
C THR A 232 21.80 -23.08 21.00
N TYR A 233 23.11 -23.29 21.15
CA TYR A 233 23.88 -24.22 20.31
C TYR A 233 23.59 -25.68 20.63
N ARG A 234 23.20 -26.00 21.87
CA ARG A 234 22.73 -27.34 22.25
C ARG A 234 21.35 -27.64 21.67
N ARG A 235 20.46 -26.65 21.69
CA ARG A 235 19.10 -26.76 21.17
C ARG A 235 19.04 -26.77 19.63
N CYS A 236 19.87 -25.96 19.00
CA CYS A 236 19.91 -25.80 17.55
C CYS A 236 21.28 -26.30 17.05
N PRO A 237 21.52 -27.63 17.05
CA PRO A 237 22.83 -28.20 16.73
C PRO A 237 23.30 -27.89 15.29
N TRP A 238 22.39 -27.50 14.40
CA TRP A 238 22.71 -27.04 13.04
C TRP A 238 23.38 -25.66 13.00
N LEU A 239 23.37 -24.89 14.10
CA LEU A 239 24.19 -23.68 14.24
C LEU A 239 25.68 -24.01 14.47
N GLY A 240 26.01 -25.28 14.70
CA GLY A 240 27.36 -25.74 14.98
C GLY A 240 27.79 -25.49 16.43
N ARG A 241 29.10 -25.40 16.64
CA ARG A 241 29.67 -25.08 17.96
C ARG A 241 29.66 -23.57 18.16
N ASP A 242 29.48 -23.15 19.41
CA ASP A 242 29.62 -21.75 19.79
C ASP A 242 31.00 -21.20 19.37
N PRO A 243 31.05 -20.13 18.56
CA PRO A 243 32.32 -19.53 18.14
C PRO A 243 33.02 -18.74 19.26
N ARG A 244 32.39 -18.56 20.43
CA ARG A 244 32.90 -17.90 21.66
C ARG A 244 33.15 -16.39 21.54
N LEU A 245 33.60 -15.90 20.38
CA LEU A 245 33.84 -14.47 20.14
C LEU A 245 32.54 -13.73 19.82
N THR A 246 32.32 -12.57 20.46
CA THR A 246 31.14 -11.72 20.25
C THR A 246 30.91 -11.33 18.79
N GLN A 247 31.98 -11.04 18.05
CA GLN A 247 31.91 -10.67 16.63
C GLN A 247 31.42 -11.84 15.78
N ASP A 248 31.93 -13.04 16.02
CA ASP A 248 31.54 -14.24 15.28
C ASP A 248 30.12 -14.68 15.64
N ARG A 249 29.71 -14.56 16.91
CA ARG A 249 28.31 -14.76 17.34
C ARG A 249 27.37 -13.77 16.63
N THR A 250 27.78 -12.51 16.47
CA THR A 250 27.02 -11.49 15.75
C THR A 250 26.92 -11.80 14.26
N GLN A 251 28.02 -12.26 13.65
CA GLN A 251 28.03 -12.68 12.25
C GLN A 251 27.11 -13.89 12.04
N LEU A 252 27.17 -14.89 12.93
CA LEU A 252 26.31 -16.06 12.89
C LEU A 252 24.83 -15.66 13.00
N TYR A 253 24.49 -14.76 13.91
CA TYR A 253 23.12 -14.20 14.00
C TYR A 253 22.69 -13.52 12.69
N ASN A 254 23.56 -12.71 12.07
CA ASN A 254 23.25 -12.09 10.78
C ASN A 254 23.07 -13.12 9.65
N ASN A 255 23.78 -14.25 9.71
CA ASN A 255 23.65 -15.36 8.77
C ASN A 255 22.36 -16.19 8.98
N CYS A 256 21.64 -15.98 10.08
CA CYS A 256 20.34 -16.61 10.35
C CYS A 256 19.13 -15.71 10.01
N LYS A 257 19.37 -14.48 9.53
CA LYS A 257 18.28 -13.55 9.21
C LYS A 257 17.58 -13.93 7.91
N LEU A 258 16.27 -13.75 7.92
CA LEU A 258 15.33 -13.95 6.83
C LEU A 258 14.61 -12.64 6.49
N HIS A 259 14.03 -12.57 5.29
CA HIS A 259 13.29 -11.41 4.80
C HIS A 259 12.04 -11.85 4.02
N VAL A 260 10.89 -11.22 4.28
CA VAL A 260 9.59 -11.61 3.69
C VAL A 260 9.52 -11.40 2.17
N SER A 261 10.25 -10.42 1.65
CA SER A 261 10.39 -10.18 0.21
C SER A 261 11.20 -11.23 -0.55
N VAL A 262 11.89 -12.16 0.13
CA VAL A 262 12.62 -13.26 -0.51
C VAL A 262 11.70 -14.48 -0.59
N PRO A 263 11.48 -15.07 -1.78
CA PRO A 263 10.64 -16.26 -1.92
C PRO A 263 11.01 -17.40 -0.97
N ASN A 264 10.04 -18.21 -0.56
CA ASN A 264 10.21 -19.38 0.33
C ASN A 264 10.73 -19.07 1.75
N TYR A 265 10.67 -17.81 2.20
CA TYR A 265 11.03 -17.46 3.58
C TYR A 265 10.19 -18.21 4.60
N GLU A 266 8.89 -18.42 4.33
CA GLU A 266 7.97 -19.10 5.25
C GLU A 266 8.31 -20.57 5.39
N ALA A 267 8.80 -21.21 4.32
CA ALA A 267 9.21 -22.61 4.35
C ALA A 267 10.47 -22.79 5.18
N THR A 268 11.45 -21.90 5.02
CA THR A 268 12.68 -21.89 5.82
C THR A 268 12.36 -21.66 7.30
N ALA A 269 11.55 -20.63 7.59
CA ALA A 269 11.12 -20.29 8.93
C ALA A 269 10.34 -21.44 9.61
N THR A 270 9.45 -22.10 8.86
CA THR A 270 8.69 -23.26 9.33
C THR A 270 9.60 -24.45 9.61
N LEU A 271 10.55 -24.76 8.71
CA LEU A 271 11.49 -25.85 8.90
C LEU A 271 12.32 -25.67 10.16
N GLU A 272 12.88 -24.47 10.38
CA GLU A 272 13.69 -24.18 11.56
C GLU A 272 12.84 -24.24 12.84
N LEU A 273 11.62 -23.71 12.82
CA LEU A 273 10.71 -23.76 13.96
C LEU A 273 10.34 -25.21 14.33
N VAL A 274 9.96 -26.02 13.33
CA VAL A 274 9.65 -27.45 13.50
C VAL A 274 10.86 -28.21 14.02
N ALA A 275 12.05 -27.98 13.44
CA ALA A 275 13.29 -28.60 13.89
C ALA A 275 13.61 -28.27 15.34
N THR A 276 13.43 -27.00 15.73
CA THR A 276 13.70 -26.52 17.09
C THR A 276 12.76 -27.16 18.11
N VAL A 277 11.46 -27.20 17.80
CA VAL A 277 10.44 -27.82 18.69
C VAL A 277 10.61 -29.35 18.75
N SER A 278 10.87 -29.99 17.61
CA SER A 278 11.14 -31.43 17.51
C SER A 278 12.32 -31.84 18.38
N GLN A 279 13.42 -31.10 18.31
CA GLN A 279 14.62 -31.35 19.11
C GLN A 279 14.36 -31.17 20.61
N TYR A 280 13.62 -30.13 20.99
CA TYR A 280 13.25 -29.87 22.38
C TYR A 280 12.35 -30.96 22.98
N LEU A 281 11.40 -31.48 22.20
CA LEU A 281 10.48 -32.52 22.66
C LEU A 281 11.02 -33.93 22.49
N HIS A 282 12.16 -34.11 21.83
CA HIS A 282 12.69 -35.40 21.40
C HIS A 282 11.66 -36.23 20.60
N LYS A 283 10.94 -35.59 19.67
CA LYS A 283 9.89 -36.21 18.82
C LYS A 283 10.20 -36.06 17.33
N ASP A 284 9.63 -36.94 16.50
CA ASP A 284 9.69 -36.80 15.03
C ASP A 284 9.05 -35.46 14.62
N GLY A 285 9.78 -34.64 13.86
CA GLY A 285 9.31 -33.34 13.38
C GLY A 285 8.10 -33.41 12.47
N ARG A 286 7.82 -34.57 11.85
CA ARG A 286 6.56 -34.80 11.11
C ARG A 286 5.32 -34.81 11.99
N SER A 287 5.49 -35.00 13.30
CA SER A 287 4.39 -34.92 14.29
C SER A 287 4.17 -33.53 14.86
N VAL A 288 5.03 -32.56 14.52
CA VAL A 288 4.93 -31.18 15.01
C VAL A 288 3.95 -30.42 14.12
N ASN A 289 2.83 -30.00 14.71
CA ASN A 289 1.81 -29.15 14.10
C ASN A 289 1.76 -27.78 14.78
N LEU A 290 0.93 -26.86 14.28
CA LEU A 290 0.81 -25.51 14.82
C LEU A 290 0.43 -25.50 16.31
N ASP A 291 -0.51 -26.34 16.74
CA ASP A 291 -0.90 -26.43 18.15
C ASP A 291 0.28 -26.82 19.06
N THR A 292 1.13 -27.73 18.60
CA THR A 292 2.34 -28.12 19.32
C THR A 292 3.33 -26.97 19.38
N VAL A 293 3.53 -26.25 18.27
CA VAL A 293 4.38 -25.05 18.25
C VAL A 293 3.87 -23.99 19.21
N LEU A 294 2.61 -23.58 19.12
CA LEU A 294 2.03 -22.52 19.95
C LEU A 294 2.03 -22.87 21.44
N ARG A 295 1.89 -24.16 21.76
CA ARG A 295 1.91 -24.65 23.15
C ARG A 295 3.32 -24.73 23.73
N GLU A 296 4.29 -25.23 22.95
CA GLU A 296 5.62 -25.56 23.46
C GLU A 296 6.64 -24.44 23.27
N TRP A 297 6.57 -23.68 22.18
CA TRP A 297 7.51 -22.58 21.90
C TRP A 297 7.63 -21.57 23.05
N PRO A 298 6.53 -21.12 23.70
CA PRO A 298 6.62 -20.23 24.86
C PRO A 298 7.26 -20.87 26.10
N ARG A 299 7.30 -22.21 26.19
CA ARG A 299 7.80 -22.95 27.36
C ARG A 299 9.29 -23.25 27.27
N MET A 300 9.86 -23.29 26.07
CA MET A 300 11.28 -23.59 25.83
C MET A 300 12.23 -22.64 26.59
N PRO A 301 13.37 -23.12 27.13
CA PRO A 301 14.32 -22.28 27.84
C PRO A 301 15.02 -21.25 26.92
N GLY A 302 15.63 -20.20 27.48
CA GLY A 302 16.37 -19.18 26.73
C GLY A 302 15.54 -18.02 26.18
N TYR A 303 16.15 -17.21 25.33
CA TYR A 303 15.60 -15.96 24.81
C TYR A 303 14.53 -16.20 23.72
N LYS A 304 13.28 -16.43 24.16
CA LYS A 304 12.12 -16.86 23.36
C LYS A 304 11.56 -15.74 22.47
N GLY A 305 11.21 -16.09 21.23
CA GLY A 305 10.51 -15.22 20.28
C GLY A 305 11.21 -15.16 18.92
N ILE A 306 10.41 -15.04 17.86
CA ILE A 306 10.91 -14.78 16.51
C ILE A 306 11.29 -13.30 16.48
N GLU A 307 12.58 -13.02 16.62
CA GLU A 307 13.07 -11.64 16.68
C GLU A 307 12.89 -10.97 15.34
N THR A 308 12.37 -9.74 15.35
CA THR A 308 12.10 -8.96 14.16
C THR A 308 12.65 -7.55 14.33
N ASN A 309 13.54 -7.17 13.43
CA ASN A 309 14.06 -5.83 13.31
C ASN A 309 13.24 -5.11 12.24
N LEU A 310 12.62 -4.00 12.61
CA LEU A 310 11.81 -3.16 11.73
C LEU A 310 12.57 -1.84 11.42
N PRO A 311 12.11 -1.06 10.43
CA PRO A 311 12.74 0.21 10.08
C PRO A 311 12.79 1.14 11.30
N GLY A 312 13.84 1.95 11.41
CA GLY A 312 14.08 2.77 12.60
C GLY A 312 13.02 3.83 12.91
N LEU A 313 12.14 4.14 11.97
CA LEU A 313 11.15 5.21 12.07
C LEU A 313 9.84 4.80 11.37
N ILE A 314 8.82 4.40 12.13
CA ILE A 314 7.57 3.84 11.63
C ILE A 314 6.41 4.81 11.92
N PRO A 315 5.73 5.38 10.92
CA PRO A 315 4.54 6.19 11.13
C PRO A 315 3.43 5.41 11.85
N ILE A 316 2.70 6.08 12.75
CA ILE A 316 1.60 5.42 13.51
C ILE A 316 0.48 4.87 12.60
N SER A 317 0.40 5.28 11.34
CA SER A 317 -0.54 4.70 10.37
C SER A 317 -0.24 3.24 9.99
N TYR A 318 0.97 2.75 10.30
CA TYR A 318 1.36 1.33 10.24
C TYR A 318 0.95 0.54 11.49
N ILE A 319 0.42 1.18 12.53
CA ILE A 319 -0.17 0.47 13.66
C ILE A 319 -1.51 -0.08 13.20
N ASP A 320 -1.66 -1.39 13.33
CA ASP A 320 -2.88 -2.12 13.04
C ASP A 320 -3.79 -2.15 14.27
N GLN A 321 -3.21 -2.51 15.42
CA GLN A 321 -3.92 -2.58 16.70
C GLN A 321 -2.99 -2.22 17.85
N VAL A 322 -3.52 -1.58 18.89
CA VAL A 322 -2.89 -1.39 20.19
C VAL A 322 -3.71 -2.11 21.25
N TYR A 323 -3.04 -2.84 22.13
CA TYR A 323 -3.63 -3.34 23.37
C TYR A 323 -3.00 -2.61 24.54
N ILE A 324 -3.84 -2.01 25.37
CA ILE A 324 -3.42 -1.16 26.50
C ILE A 324 -4.23 -1.53 27.74
N PRO A 325 -3.61 -1.76 28.90
CA PRO A 325 -4.35 -1.95 30.14
C PRO A 325 -5.26 -0.75 30.44
N ASP A 326 -6.47 -1.03 30.88
CA ASP A 326 -7.51 -0.01 31.12
C ASP A 326 -7.03 1.12 32.05
N ASN A 327 -6.33 0.74 33.13
CA ASN A 327 -5.73 1.70 34.06
C ASN A 327 -4.67 2.59 33.41
N ILE A 328 -3.88 2.08 32.47
CA ILE A 328 -2.85 2.86 31.76
C ILE A 328 -3.51 3.78 30.74
N TYR A 329 -4.55 3.33 30.05
CA TYR A 329 -5.28 4.16 29.09
C TYR A 329 -5.86 5.42 29.74
N HIS A 330 -6.41 5.29 30.95
CA HIS A 330 -6.95 6.42 31.70
C HIS A 330 -5.87 7.37 32.25
N LEU A 331 -4.63 6.91 32.39
CA LEU A 331 -3.49 7.73 32.82
C LEU A 331 -2.84 8.50 31.67
N LEU A 332 -3.23 8.25 30.41
CA LEU A 332 -2.67 8.96 29.26
C LEU A 332 -2.97 10.46 29.30
N ASP A 333 -2.01 11.28 28.89
CA ASP A 333 -2.19 12.72 28.73
C ASP A 333 -3.36 13.06 27.79
N GLN A 334 -4.01 14.21 28.04
CA GLN A 334 -5.18 14.65 27.26
C GLN A 334 -4.85 14.82 25.76
N ASP A 335 -3.72 15.44 25.44
CA ASP A 335 -3.25 15.61 24.05
C ASP A 335 -3.04 14.25 23.37
N THR A 336 -2.47 13.28 24.09
CA THR A 336 -2.27 11.91 23.59
C THR A 336 -3.61 11.25 23.26
N ARG A 337 -4.60 11.35 24.15
CA ARG A 337 -5.94 10.79 23.91
C ARG A 337 -6.63 11.44 22.71
N GLU A 338 -6.50 12.76 22.54
CA GLU A 338 -7.04 13.47 21.38
C GLU A 338 -6.41 12.96 20.07
N ILE A 339 -5.10 12.73 20.04
CA ILE A 339 -4.42 12.17 18.85
C ILE A 339 -4.86 10.73 18.61
N ILE A 340 -4.99 9.91 19.64
CA ILE A 340 -5.50 8.54 19.54
C ILE A 340 -6.90 8.53 18.91
N ASP A 341 -7.80 9.38 19.38
CA ASP A 341 -9.17 9.49 18.86
C ASP A 341 -9.23 9.97 17.40
N ASN A 342 -8.19 10.64 16.92
CA ASN A 342 -8.10 11.14 15.56
C ASN A 342 -7.36 10.19 14.60
N THR A 343 -6.37 9.44 15.08
CA THR A 343 -5.42 8.68 14.23
C THR A 343 -5.49 7.17 14.42
N LEU A 344 -5.84 6.71 15.63
CA LEU A 344 -5.93 5.30 16.02
C LEU A 344 -7.35 4.89 16.42
N ARG A 345 -8.36 5.69 16.04
CA ARG A 345 -9.77 5.37 16.31
C ARG A 345 -10.13 3.99 15.79
N GLY A 346 -10.72 3.16 16.66
CA GLY A 346 -11.08 1.78 16.33
C GLY A 346 -9.90 0.79 16.30
N ARG A 347 -8.67 1.25 16.58
CA ARG A 347 -7.46 0.42 16.66
C ARG A 347 -6.89 0.31 18.08
N ILE A 348 -7.61 0.79 19.09
CA ILE A 348 -7.24 0.62 20.50
C ILE A 348 -8.19 -0.40 21.13
N THR A 349 -7.64 -1.37 21.87
CA THR A 349 -8.38 -2.30 22.70
C THR A 349 -7.88 -2.13 24.13
N THR A 350 -8.77 -1.75 25.05
CA THR A 350 -8.44 -1.76 26.47
C THR A 350 -8.50 -3.20 27.01
N ILE A 351 -7.48 -3.58 27.79
CA ILE A 351 -7.39 -4.91 28.41
C ILE A 351 -8.09 -4.83 29.76
N PRO A 352 -9.17 -5.60 29.99
CA PRO A 352 -9.90 -5.57 31.26
C PRO A 352 -9.08 -6.20 32.38
N ARG A 353 -9.09 -5.56 33.55
CA ARG A 353 -8.41 -6.07 34.75
C ARG A 353 -9.18 -7.25 35.33
N LYS A 354 -8.54 -8.42 35.46
CA LYS A 354 -9.03 -9.52 36.33
C LYS A 354 -8.17 -9.59 37.60
N GLY A 355 -8.71 -9.16 38.74
CA GLY A 355 -8.16 -9.42 40.09
C GLY A 355 -7.67 -8.20 40.90
N THR A 356 -7.82 -8.30 42.22
CA THR A 356 -7.52 -7.31 43.28
C THR A 356 -6.11 -7.39 43.88
N SER A 357 -5.14 -8.01 43.20
CA SER A 357 -3.75 -8.05 43.67
C SER A 357 -2.81 -7.41 42.65
N SER A 358 -1.72 -6.83 43.13
CA SER A 358 -0.72 -6.02 42.44
C SER A 358 0.13 -6.79 41.39
N ALA A 359 -0.30 -7.98 40.98
CA ALA A 359 0.36 -8.82 39.97
C ALA A 359 -0.41 -8.77 38.64
N VAL A 360 -0.20 -7.71 37.87
CA VAL A 360 -0.87 -7.47 36.56
C VAL A 360 -0.05 -8.04 35.37
N SER A 361 1.10 -8.67 35.58
CA SER A 361 2.04 -8.94 34.49
C SER A 361 1.77 -10.18 33.62
N THR A 362 1.05 -11.21 34.08
CA THR A 362 0.87 -12.46 33.32
C THR A 362 -0.50 -12.53 32.61
N SER A 363 -1.57 -12.09 33.27
CA SER A 363 -2.94 -12.19 32.75
C SER A 363 -3.21 -11.30 31.54
N SER A 364 -2.60 -10.10 31.47
CA SER A 364 -2.72 -9.21 30.31
C SER A 364 -1.96 -9.73 29.10
N GLN A 365 -0.81 -10.37 29.31
CA GLN A 365 0.00 -10.95 28.23
C GLN A 365 -0.72 -12.16 27.64
N ASP A 366 -1.26 -13.04 28.48
CA ASP A 366 -2.05 -14.19 28.05
C ASP A 366 -3.29 -13.76 27.27
N PHE A 367 -3.99 -12.70 27.72
CA PHE A 367 -5.14 -12.14 27.00
C PHE A 367 -4.77 -11.68 25.59
N VAL A 368 -3.69 -10.91 25.44
CA VAL A 368 -3.24 -10.43 24.12
C VAL A 368 -2.81 -11.59 23.24
N ASN A 369 -2.02 -12.53 23.79
CA ASN A 369 -1.51 -13.67 23.04
C ASN A 369 -2.64 -14.61 22.56
N ASP A 370 -3.64 -14.90 23.40
CA ASP A 370 -4.82 -15.68 23.02
C ASP A 370 -5.59 -15.00 21.88
N ARG A 371 -5.78 -13.67 21.98
CA ARG A 371 -6.48 -12.90 20.94
C ARG A 371 -5.71 -12.86 19.62
N LEU A 372 -4.40 -12.66 19.67
CA LEU A 372 -3.54 -12.69 18.49
C LEU A 372 -3.55 -14.08 17.83
N ASN A 373 -3.40 -15.15 18.60
CA ASN A 373 -3.45 -16.51 18.07
C ASN A 373 -4.79 -16.83 17.42
N LYS A 374 -5.92 -16.40 18.02
CA LYS A 374 -7.24 -16.51 17.41
C LYS A 374 -7.33 -15.73 16.11
N GLN A 375 -6.83 -14.50 16.08
CA GLN A 375 -6.83 -13.65 14.89
C GLN A 375 -6.01 -14.30 13.76
N PHE A 376 -4.80 -14.81 14.04
CA PHE A 376 -3.96 -15.45 13.03
C PHE A 376 -4.54 -16.77 12.53
N SER A 377 -5.28 -17.50 13.38
CA SER A 377 -5.96 -18.74 12.99
C SER A 377 -7.25 -18.50 12.18
N GLN A 378 -7.84 -17.30 12.30
CA GLN A 378 -9.06 -16.90 11.59
C GLN A 378 -8.80 -16.15 10.28
N GLN A 379 -7.57 -15.71 10.04
CA GLN A 379 -7.16 -15.14 8.76
C GLN A 379 -6.99 -16.25 7.70
N ASP A 380 -8.09 -16.83 7.23
CA ASP A 380 -8.13 -17.68 6.04
C ASP A 380 -9.19 -17.18 5.02
N GLU A 381 -8.82 -17.27 3.75
CA GLU A 381 -9.58 -17.10 2.48
C GLU A 381 -10.23 -15.75 2.10
N ASP A 382 -10.72 -14.91 3.01
CA ASP A 382 -11.54 -13.75 2.60
C ASP A 382 -10.76 -12.51 2.07
N SER A 383 -9.43 -12.50 2.18
CA SER A 383 -8.62 -11.43 1.59
C SER A 383 -8.31 -11.71 0.12
N ILE A 384 -9.25 -11.34 -0.76
CA ILE A 384 -9.09 -11.30 -2.23
C ILE A 384 -8.01 -10.27 -2.67
N ALA A 385 -7.33 -9.59 -1.72
CA ALA A 385 -6.16 -8.78 -2.05
C ALA A 385 -4.99 -9.70 -2.39
N ARG A 386 -4.49 -9.61 -3.64
CA ARG A 386 -3.26 -10.31 -4.05
C ARG A 386 -2.19 -10.10 -2.96
N PRO A 387 -1.52 -11.16 -2.48
CA PRO A 387 -0.48 -11.00 -1.48
C PRO A 387 0.58 -10.04 -2.01
N LEU A 388 1.03 -9.12 -1.15
CA LEU A 388 2.18 -8.27 -1.48
C LEU A 388 3.39 -9.15 -1.75
N ARG A 389 4.18 -8.79 -2.76
CA ARG A 389 5.34 -9.56 -3.21
C ARG A 389 6.52 -8.62 -3.39
N GLY A 390 7.72 -8.96 -2.92
CA GLY A 390 8.89 -8.09 -3.10
C GLY A 390 8.95 -6.92 -2.11
N PHE A 391 9.75 -5.90 -2.41
CA PHE A 391 10.07 -4.81 -1.47
C PHE A 391 9.10 -3.62 -1.54
N ILE A 392 8.88 -2.94 -0.41
CA ILE A 392 7.98 -1.77 -0.26
C ILE A 392 8.65 -0.66 0.57
N PHE A 393 8.82 0.53 0.01
CA PHE A 393 9.46 1.67 0.70
C PHE A 393 9.26 3.00 -0.06
N ILE A 394 9.64 4.13 0.55
CA ILE A 394 9.72 5.45 -0.11
C ILE A 394 11.17 5.76 -0.44
N LEU A 395 11.40 6.23 -1.66
CA LEU A 395 12.60 6.95 -1.98
C LEU A 395 12.52 8.37 -1.46
N SER A 396 13.46 8.74 -0.62
CA SER A 396 13.57 10.11 -0.13
C SER A 396 14.02 11.03 -1.28
N PRO A 397 13.51 12.27 -1.36
CA PRO A 397 14.03 13.24 -2.33
C PRO A 397 15.54 13.40 -2.15
N SER A 398 16.29 13.24 -3.23
CA SER A 398 17.75 13.33 -3.18
C SER A 398 18.40 13.94 -4.41
N ASN A 399 17.62 14.38 -5.40
CA ASN A 399 18.15 14.80 -6.72
C ASN A 399 19.07 13.73 -7.32
N PHE A 400 18.76 12.46 -7.08
CA PHE A 400 19.56 11.29 -7.47
C PHE A 400 20.96 11.21 -6.84
N GLU A 401 21.25 11.97 -5.78
CA GLU A 401 22.54 11.93 -5.08
C GLU A 401 22.64 10.74 -4.11
N THR A 402 21.52 10.37 -3.48
CA THR A 402 21.47 9.23 -2.57
C THR A 402 20.69 8.06 -3.18
N HIS A 403 21.24 6.86 -3.01
CA HIS A 403 20.73 5.64 -3.58
C HIS A 403 20.37 4.62 -2.49
N THR A 404 19.19 4.02 -2.63
CA THR A 404 18.81 2.83 -1.86
C THR A 404 19.31 1.60 -2.59
N LEU A 405 20.11 0.78 -1.90
CA LEU A 405 20.57 -0.51 -2.41
C LEU A 405 19.56 -1.58 -1.98
N LEU A 406 19.03 -2.34 -2.93
CA LEU A 406 18.16 -3.47 -2.59
C LEU A 406 19.01 -4.59 -1.95
N PRO A 407 18.57 -5.19 -0.84
CA PRO A 407 19.27 -6.29 -0.19
C PRO A 407 18.98 -7.64 -0.91
N LEU A 408 18.96 -7.59 -2.25
CA LEU A 408 18.80 -8.74 -3.14
C LEU A 408 19.44 -8.39 -4.48
N THR A 409 20.47 -9.14 -4.83
CA THR A 409 21.19 -9.01 -6.12
C THR A 409 20.58 -9.91 -7.19
N ILE A 410 20.95 -9.67 -8.46
CA ILE A 410 20.44 -10.47 -9.58
C ILE A 410 20.90 -11.93 -9.46
N SER A 411 22.16 -12.20 -9.13
CA SER A 411 22.66 -13.56 -9.01
C SER A 411 22.06 -14.29 -7.81
N GLN A 412 21.81 -13.60 -6.69
CA GLN A 412 21.06 -14.18 -5.56
C GLN A 412 19.64 -14.56 -5.97
N ALA A 413 18.90 -13.65 -6.63
CA ALA A 413 17.57 -13.95 -7.12
C ALA A 413 17.56 -15.11 -8.13
N PHE A 414 18.57 -15.19 -8.99
CA PHE A 414 18.69 -16.29 -9.96
C PHE A 414 18.98 -17.62 -9.29
N ALA A 415 19.85 -17.62 -8.28
CA ALA A 415 20.17 -18.82 -7.52
C ALA A 415 18.93 -19.35 -6.77
N GLN A 416 18.05 -18.46 -6.30
CA GLN A 416 16.74 -18.83 -5.76
C GLN A 416 15.80 -19.37 -6.84
N TYR A 417 15.68 -18.71 -7.98
CA TYR A 417 14.83 -19.19 -9.08
C TYR A 417 15.23 -20.60 -9.54
N ARG A 418 16.55 -20.90 -9.60
CA ARG A 418 17.09 -22.21 -9.97
C ARG A 418 16.80 -23.33 -8.98
N SER A 419 16.57 -23.04 -7.69
CA SER A 419 16.19 -24.10 -6.75
C SER A 419 14.78 -24.63 -7.04
N ASP A 420 13.94 -23.78 -7.62
CA ASP A 420 12.52 -24.06 -7.81
C ASP A 420 12.20 -24.51 -9.25
N HIS A 421 13.12 -24.32 -10.19
CA HIS A 421 12.93 -24.63 -11.62
C HIS A 421 14.03 -25.56 -12.15
N THR A 422 13.64 -26.78 -12.54
CA THR A 422 14.54 -27.82 -13.07
C THR A 422 14.97 -27.56 -14.51
N GLN A 423 14.18 -26.81 -15.29
CA GLN A 423 14.52 -26.36 -16.63
C GLN A 423 14.70 -24.84 -16.60
N THR A 424 15.93 -24.38 -16.82
CA THR A 424 16.20 -22.94 -16.96
C THR A 424 16.05 -22.56 -18.42
N SER A 425 15.29 -21.49 -18.69
CA SER A 425 15.25 -20.85 -20.00
C SER A 425 16.68 -20.52 -20.47
N ARG A 426 17.01 -20.85 -21.74
CA ARG A 426 18.30 -20.52 -22.36
C ARG A 426 18.52 -19.01 -22.50
N ASP A 427 17.44 -18.24 -22.51
CA ASP A 427 17.50 -16.80 -22.62
C ASP A 427 17.88 -16.24 -21.25
N ASN A 428 19.14 -15.82 -21.12
CA ASN A 428 19.73 -15.13 -19.96
C ASN A 428 19.02 -13.77 -19.73
N THR A 429 17.74 -13.84 -19.36
CA THR A 429 16.80 -12.74 -19.28
C THR A 429 16.52 -12.47 -17.81
N THR A 430 16.69 -11.21 -17.41
CA THR A 430 16.25 -10.71 -16.11
C THR A 430 15.09 -9.77 -16.32
N ILE A 431 14.04 -9.89 -15.51
CA ILE A 431 12.86 -9.04 -15.56
C ILE A 431 12.69 -8.41 -14.19
N ILE A 432 12.71 -7.08 -14.13
CA ILE A 432 12.48 -6.35 -12.89
C ILE A 432 11.10 -5.71 -12.96
N TYR A 433 10.24 -6.06 -12.00
CA TYR A 433 8.93 -5.46 -11.82
C TYR A 433 8.94 -4.54 -10.62
N TRP A 434 8.24 -3.42 -10.71
CA TRP A 434 7.94 -2.58 -9.55
C TRP A 434 6.68 -1.75 -9.82
N GLN A 435 6.12 -1.22 -8.76
CA GLN A 435 5.02 -0.26 -8.82
C GLN A 435 5.45 1.04 -8.17
N ALA A 436 5.20 2.16 -8.85
CA ALA A 436 5.54 3.49 -8.34
C ALA A 436 4.44 4.51 -8.63
N MET A 437 4.42 5.58 -7.86
CA MET A 437 3.48 6.69 -7.99
C MET A 437 4.25 8.01 -8.08
N GLY A 438 3.84 8.91 -8.97
CA GLY A 438 4.43 10.25 -9.14
C GLY A 438 5.66 10.35 -10.06
N GLY A 439 6.31 9.22 -10.37
CA GLY A 439 7.52 9.21 -11.21
C GLY A 439 8.70 9.93 -10.55
N ASP A 440 9.59 10.52 -11.35
CA ASP A 440 10.81 11.21 -10.90
C ASP A 440 11.78 10.29 -10.13
N MET A 441 12.01 9.09 -10.66
CA MET A 441 12.84 8.06 -10.05
C MET A 441 13.81 7.41 -11.04
N MET A 442 14.92 6.91 -10.52
CA MET A 442 15.88 6.10 -11.26
C MET A 442 15.97 4.70 -10.67
N LEU A 443 15.95 3.70 -11.56
CA LEU A 443 16.44 2.36 -11.30
C LEU A 443 17.79 2.22 -12.00
N THR A 444 18.82 1.90 -11.24
CA THR A 444 20.20 1.79 -11.73
C THR A 444 20.73 0.38 -11.49
N LEU A 445 21.38 -0.22 -12.49
CA LEU A 445 22.10 -1.49 -12.34
C LEU A 445 23.60 -1.28 -12.55
N SER A 446 24.43 -1.81 -11.65
CA SER A 446 25.89 -1.74 -11.75
C SER A 446 26.57 -3.07 -11.45
N SER A 447 27.84 -3.19 -11.82
CA SER A 447 28.71 -4.30 -11.44
C SER A 447 29.16 -4.24 -9.99
N ASP A 448 29.34 -3.04 -9.44
CA ASP A 448 29.99 -2.87 -8.14
C ASP A 448 28.99 -2.62 -7.03
N LYS A 449 29.33 -3.06 -5.82
CA LYS A 449 28.50 -2.85 -4.64
C LYS A 449 28.54 -1.41 -4.13
N ASP A 450 29.60 -0.65 -4.41
CA ASP A 450 29.93 0.74 -4.00
C ASP A 450 29.27 1.24 -2.70
N GLU A 451 30.10 1.62 -1.72
CA GLU A 451 29.61 2.09 -0.41
C GLU A 451 28.60 3.26 -0.54
N PRO A 452 27.46 3.20 0.17
CA PRO A 452 26.39 4.20 0.08
C PRO A 452 26.82 5.63 0.46
N ASP A 453 27.94 5.78 1.19
CA ASP A 453 28.50 7.08 1.61
C ASP A 453 29.41 7.73 0.55
N LYS A 454 29.79 7.00 -0.51
CA LYS A 454 30.47 7.58 -1.66
C LYS A 454 29.40 8.03 -2.65
N ASN A 455 29.10 9.32 -2.65
CA ASN A 455 28.15 10.00 -3.57
C ASN A 455 28.45 9.82 -5.08
N ARG A 456 29.36 8.93 -5.47
CA ARG A 456 29.72 8.63 -6.85
C ARG A 456 29.84 7.14 -7.06
N MET A 457 28.99 6.61 -7.93
CA MET A 457 29.19 5.29 -8.50
C MET A 457 30.49 5.29 -9.29
N SER A 458 31.36 4.33 -9.01
CA SER A 458 32.67 4.18 -9.63
C SER A 458 32.56 3.57 -11.03
N SER A 459 31.55 2.72 -11.26
CA SER A 459 31.30 2.02 -12.51
C SER A 459 30.16 2.60 -13.33
N ARG A 460 30.35 2.52 -14.65
CA ARG A 460 29.31 2.83 -15.63
C ARG A 460 28.14 1.87 -15.42
N SER A 461 26.94 2.43 -15.36
CA SER A 461 25.74 1.69 -14.97
C SER A 461 24.67 1.76 -16.06
N LEU A 462 23.75 0.80 -16.03
CA LEU A 462 22.46 0.95 -16.71
C LEU A 462 21.61 1.94 -15.92
N ILE A 463 21.10 2.97 -16.58
CA ILE A 463 20.15 3.93 -16.00
C ILE A 463 18.79 3.75 -16.66
N CYS A 464 17.78 3.49 -15.84
CA CYS A 464 16.37 3.53 -16.21
C CYS A 464 15.71 4.67 -15.45
N TYR A 465 15.49 5.80 -16.11
CA TYR A 465 14.83 6.97 -15.54
C TYR A 465 13.35 7.00 -15.92
N LEU A 466 12.51 7.16 -14.91
CA LEU A 466 11.10 7.44 -15.04
C LEU A 466 10.86 8.92 -14.76
N ALA A 467 10.39 9.65 -15.78
CA ALA A 467 10.06 11.06 -15.67
C ALA A 467 9.00 11.30 -14.59
N ARG A 468 8.95 12.51 -14.06
CA ARG A 468 7.84 12.94 -13.21
C ARG A 468 6.53 12.77 -13.96
N THR A 469 5.51 12.20 -13.31
CA THR A 469 4.19 12.11 -13.93
C THR A 469 3.64 13.52 -14.20
N PRO A 470 3.10 13.77 -15.39
CA PRO A 470 2.57 15.08 -15.76
C PRO A 470 1.40 15.48 -14.85
N ASP A 471 1.29 16.77 -14.58
CA ASP A 471 0.16 17.32 -13.82
C ASP A 471 -1.08 17.31 -14.71
N THR A 472 -2.04 16.44 -14.39
CA THR A 472 -3.30 16.29 -15.12
C THR A 472 -4.22 17.51 -15.00
N ASN A 473 -3.91 18.46 -14.10
CA ASN A 473 -4.69 19.68 -13.89
C ASN A 473 -4.31 20.84 -14.83
N LYS A 474 -3.33 20.67 -15.71
CA LYS A 474 -2.94 21.69 -16.69
C LYS A 474 -3.55 21.40 -18.05
N ASP A 475 -4.08 22.43 -18.71
CA ASP A 475 -4.71 22.32 -20.04
C ASP A 475 -3.77 21.83 -21.14
N GLU A 476 -2.44 21.93 -20.93
CA GLU A 476 -1.42 21.36 -21.80
C GLU A 476 -0.71 20.17 -21.14
N TYR A 477 -1.00 18.97 -21.62
CA TYR A 477 -0.23 17.78 -21.25
C TYR A 477 1.23 17.92 -21.71
N ARG A 478 2.16 17.95 -20.76
CA ARG A 478 3.60 17.98 -21.03
C ARG A 478 4.32 16.99 -20.14
N GLU A 479 4.93 16.00 -20.75
CA GLU A 479 5.73 14.98 -20.07
C GLU A 479 7.22 15.23 -20.29
N GLU A 480 8.03 15.08 -19.24
CA GLU A 480 9.48 15.00 -19.38
C GLU A 480 9.89 13.63 -19.97
N ALA A 481 11.09 13.53 -20.53
CA ALA A 481 11.51 12.28 -21.17
C ALA A 481 11.82 11.20 -20.13
N SER A 482 11.05 10.10 -20.12
CA SER A 482 11.49 8.84 -19.51
C SER A 482 12.53 8.20 -20.43
N TYR A 483 13.62 7.62 -19.91
CA TYR A 483 14.73 7.16 -20.76
C TYR A 483 15.53 5.98 -20.21
N LEU A 484 16.23 5.32 -21.13
CA LEU A 484 17.29 4.34 -20.89
C LEU A 484 18.64 4.93 -21.31
N ASN A 485 19.69 4.74 -20.51
CA ASN A 485 21.04 5.18 -20.84
C ASN A 485 22.12 4.31 -20.20
N SER A 486 23.36 4.42 -20.70
CA SER A 486 24.55 3.91 -20.03
C SER A 486 25.37 5.09 -19.48
N GLY A 487 25.73 5.07 -18.20
CA GLY A 487 26.43 6.21 -17.60
C GLY A 487 26.37 6.28 -16.07
N TYR A 488 26.42 7.51 -15.55
CA TYR A 488 26.40 7.80 -14.11
C TYR A 488 25.10 8.51 -13.72
N PRO A 489 24.41 8.10 -12.63
CA PRO A 489 23.18 8.79 -12.19
C PRO A 489 23.36 10.28 -11.92
N SER A 490 24.53 10.70 -11.43
CA SER A 490 24.88 12.11 -11.21
C SER A 490 24.88 12.97 -12.48
N GLU A 491 24.93 12.35 -13.67
CA GLU A 491 24.87 13.06 -14.96
C GLU A 491 23.44 13.29 -15.46
N HIS A 492 22.41 12.93 -14.67
CA HIS A 492 21.00 13.09 -15.02
C HIS A 492 20.67 14.45 -15.65
N GLU A 493 21.01 15.54 -14.96
CA GLU A 493 20.77 16.91 -15.42
C GLU A 493 21.45 17.20 -16.77
N THR A 494 22.62 16.59 -17.01
CA THR A 494 23.33 16.72 -18.28
C THR A 494 22.60 15.96 -19.40
N TYR A 495 22.13 14.74 -19.12
CA TYR A 495 21.37 13.95 -20.10
C TYR A 495 20.05 14.62 -20.49
N VAL A 496 19.32 15.16 -19.51
CA VAL A 496 18.05 15.84 -19.76
C VAL A 496 18.27 17.13 -20.54
N ARG A 497 19.22 18.00 -20.14
CA ARG A 497 19.49 19.28 -20.83
C ARG A 497 19.99 19.12 -22.26
N LYS A 498 20.81 18.10 -22.51
CA LYS A 498 21.38 17.82 -23.84
C LYS A 498 20.54 16.86 -24.67
N GLU A 499 19.46 16.32 -24.10
CA GLU A 499 18.68 15.22 -24.67
C GLU A 499 19.57 14.03 -25.12
N ALA A 500 20.61 13.74 -24.33
CA ALA A 500 21.66 12.78 -24.65
C ALA A 500 21.41 11.42 -23.96
N TYR A 501 20.27 10.81 -24.26
CA TYR A 501 19.91 9.46 -23.81
C TYR A 501 19.91 8.45 -24.95
N ALA A 502 20.21 7.19 -24.66
CA ALA A 502 20.28 6.12 -25.65
C ALA A 502 18.91 5.80 -26.28
N ALA A 503 17.86 5.81 -25.47
CA ALA A 503 16.47 5.75 -25.92
C ALA A 503 15.57 6.46 -24.90
N GLY A 504 14.52 7.16 -25.34
CA GLY A 504 13.59 7.82 -24.44
C GLY A 504 12.27 8.19 -25.08
N SER A 505 11.31 8.60 -24.27
CA SER A 505 9.96 8.99 -24.69
C SER A 505 9.43 10.14 -23.86
N LYS A 506 8.86 11.16 -24.51
CA LYS A 506 8.10 12.28 -23.90
C LYS A 506 6.58 12.05 -23.96
N THR A 507 6.19 10.81 -24.20
CA THR A 507 4.80 10.37 -24.28
C THR A 507 4.64 9.02 -23.61
N PHE A 508 5.51 8.70 -22.66
CA PHE A 508 5.54 7.39 -22.02
C PHE A 508 4.24 7.19 -21.24
N TYR A 509 3.80 8.19 -20.47
CA TYR A 509 2.59 8.08 -19.64
C TYR A 509 1.26 8.34 -20.35
N ILE A 510 1.25 8.72 -21.65
CA ILE A 510 0.01 9.17 -22.34
C ILE A 510 -1.10 8.13 -22.24
N GLY A 511 -2.25 8.44 -21.63
CA GLY A 511 -3.37 7.49 -21.52
C GLY A 511 -3.31 6.56 -20.30
N CYS A 512 -2.32 6.71 -19.43
CA CYS A 512 -2.35 6.13 -18.09
C CYS A 512 -3.02 7.08 -17.09
N ASN A 513 -3.72 6.51 -16.11
CA ASN A 513 -4.05 7.24 -14.88
C ASN A 513 -2.79 7.32 -14.02
N THR A 514 -2.19 8.51 -13.97
CA THR A 514 -0.95 8.80 -13.23
C THR A 514 -1.18 9.14 -11.76
N ASP A 515 -2.43 9.23 -11.32
CA ASP A 515 -2.81 9.60 -9.94
C ASP A 515 -2.79 8.40 -8.97
N ASP A 516 -2.38 7.22 -9.43
CA ASP A 516 -2.26 5.99 -8.64
C ASP A 516 -1.02 5.18 -9.08
N PHE A 517 -0.76 4.06 -8.40
CA PHE A 517 0.38 3.19 -8.68
C PHE A 517 0.34 2.60 -10.08
N MET A 518 1.35 2.93 -10.87
CA MET A 518 1.62 2.33 -12.16
C MET A 518 2.56 1.14 -11.99
N THR A 519 2.37 0.09 -12.80
CA THR A 519 3.26 -1.07 -12.83
C THR A 519 4.28 -0.88 -13.94
N PHE A 520 5.56 -1.02 -13.62
CA PHE A 520 6.66 -0.92 -14.55
C PHE A 520 7.35 -2.27 -14.70
N CYS A 521 7.84 -2.54 -15.90
CA CYS A 521 8.55 -3.76 -16.24
C CYS A 521 9.79 -3.41 -17.08
N LEU A 522 10.96 -3.72 -16.52
CA LEU A 522 12.26 -3.62 -17.19
C LEU A 522 12.73 -5.03 -17.54
N LYS A 523 12.65 -5.38 -18.82
CA LYS A 523 13.13 -6.66 -19.37
C LYS A 523 14.54 -6.49 -19.92
N ILE A 524 15.47 -7.32 -19.46
CA ILE A 524 16.91 -7.23 -19.74
C ILE A 524 17.35 -8.56 -20.34
N GLN A 525 17.59 -8.60 -21.64
CA GLN A 525 18.12 -9.75 -22.35
C GLN A 525 19.64 -9.65 -22.39
N ARG A 526 20.29 -10.19 -21.36
CA ARG A 526 21.71 -9.94 -21.05
C ARG A 526 22.65 -10.48 -22.14
N SER A 527 22.30 -11.60 -22.77
CA SER A 527 23.12 -12.24 -23.82
C SER A 527 23.26 -11.40 -25.10
N ILE A 528 22.24 -10.61 -25.44
CA ILE A 528 22.19 -9.80 -26.67
C ILE A 528 22.28 -8.30 -26.40
N GLY A 529 22.45 -7.87 -25.15
CA GLY A 529 22.56 -6.46 -24.79
C GLY A 529 21.26 -5.67 -24.88
N LYS A 530 20.09 -6.32 -25.04
CA LYS A 530 18.81 -5.66 -25.28
C LYS A 530 18.04 -5.39 -24.00
N ILE A 531 17.48 -4.18 -23.90
CA ILE A 531 16.65 -3.74 -22.78
C ILE A 531 15.35 -3.16 -23.29
N THR A 532 14.25 -3.54 -22.65
CA THR A 532 12.91 -3.02 -22.93
C THR A 532 12.26 -2.55 -21.63
N LEU A 533 11.91 -1.28 -21.58
CA LEU A 533 11.10 -0.67 -20.53
C LEU A 533 9.64 -0.54 -21.03
N SER A 534 8.72 -0.97 -20.17
CA SER A 534 7.28 -0.99 -20.42
C SER A 534 6.52 -0.67 -19.13
N HIS A 535 5.25 -0.30 -19.25
CA HIS A 535 4.40 0.00 -18.09
C HIS A 535 2.93 -0.32 -18.34
N ALA A 536 2.18 -0.46 -17.26
CA ALA A 536 0.73 -0.56 -17.25
C ALA A 536 0.15 0.38 -16.18
N GLY A 537 -0.96 1.03 -16.51
CA GLY A 537 -1.69 1.84 -15.54
C GLY A 537 -2.34 0.98 -14.43
N PRO A 538 -2.95 1.60 -13.41
CA PRO A 538 -3.58 0.91 -12.27
C PRO A 538 -4.62 -0.15 -12.69
N ASN A 539 -5.30 0.08 -13.81
CA ASN A 539 -6.26 -0.86 -14.41
C ASN A 539 -5.60 -2.05 -15.12
N SER A 540 -4.28 -2.24 -14.98
CA SER A 540 -3.46 -3.22 -15.70
C SER A 540 -3.52 -3.10 -17.22
N LEU A 541 -3.99 -1.96 -17.72
CA LEU A 541 -3.99 -1.63 -19.14
C LEU A 541 -2.60 -1.12 -19.52
N TYR A 542 -1.93 -1.85 -20.42
CA TYR A 542 -0.70 -1.39 -21.06
C TYR A 542 -1.00 -0.17 -21.90
N ASN A 543 -0.14 0.82 -21.79
CA ASN A 543 -0.14 1.94 -22.70
C ASN A 543 0.81 1.67 -23.86
N ASN A 544 0.49 2.11 -25.07
CA ASN A 544 1.13 1.70 -26.32
C ASN A 544 2.64 2.07 -26.46
N SER A 545 3.29 2.63 -25.45
CA SER A 545 4.68 3.07 -25.49
C SER A 545 5.63 2.07 -24.80
N THR A 546 6.71 1.72 -25.50
CA THR A 546 7.88 1.04 -24.92
C THR A 546 9.13 1.85 -25.25
N ILE A 547 10.11 1.79 -24.35
CA ILE A 547 11.43 2.34 -24.59
C ILE A 547 12.38 1.16 -24.69
N CYS A 548 13.01 0.98 -25.84
CA CYS A 548 13.89 -0.16 -26.09
C CYS A 548 15.24 0.31 -26.62
N PHE A 549 16.32 -0.31 -26.16
CA PHE A 549 17.68 -0.06 -26.65
C PHE A 549 18.52 -1.33 -26.62
N THR A 550 19.55 -1.40 -27.46
CA THR A 550 20.52 -2.51 -27.46
C THR A 550 21.93 -1.95 -27.26
N PHE A 551 22.52 -2.23 -26.10
CA PHE A 551 23.87 -1.81 -25.76
C PHE A 551 24.90 -2.75 -26.38
N GLY A 552 25.97 -2.17 -26.93
CA GLY A 552 27.16 -2.94 -27.27
C GLY A 552 27.88 -3.41 -26.01
N LYS A 553 28.47 -4.61 -26.02
CA LYS A 553 29.19 -5.15 -24.85
C LYS A 553 30.35 -4.25 -24.37
N THR A 554 30.99 -3.52 -25.28
CA THR A 554 32.04 -2.55 -24.97
C THR A 554 31.50 -1.25 -24.37
N GLU A 555 30.24 -0.92 -24.61
CA GLU A 555 29.58 0.25 -24.06
C GLU A 555 29.05 -0.04 -22.66
N LEU A 556 28.35 -1.15 -22.49
CA LEU A 556 27.83 -1.63 -21.22
C LEU A 556 27.62 -3.15 -21.27
N ASP A 557 28.39 -3.89 -20.48
CA ASP A 557 28.22 -5.33 -20.37
C ASP A 557 27.07 -5.67 -19.42
N LEU A 558 25.88 -5.92 -19.98
CA LEU A 558 24.70 -6.29 -19.20
C LEU A 558 24.87 -7.59 -18.41
N VAL A 559 25.82 -8.46 -18.79
CA VAL A 559 26.11 -9.71 -18.07
C VAL A 559 26.85 -9.44 -16.76
N ALA A 560 27.59 -8.33 -16.66
CA ALA A 560 28.34 -7.95 -15.46
C ALA A 560 27.50 -7.21 -14.41
N LEU A 561 26.28 -6.77 -14.75
CA LEU A 561 25.45 -5.97 -13.85
C LEU A 561 24.77 -6.84 -12.79
N GLU A 562 24.92 -6.48 -11.52
CA GLU A 562 24.54 -7.31 -10.37
C GLU A 562 23.67 -6.58 -9.33
N PHE A 563 24.02 -5.33 -9.02
CA PHE A 563 23.41 -4.58 -7.92
C PHE A 563 22.30 -3.65 -8.42
N ILE A 564 21.15 -3.69 -7.74
CA ILE A 564 19.99 -2.84 -8.05
C ILE A 564 19.94 -1.67 -7.08
N ARG A 565 19.96 -0.46 -7.62
CA ARG A 565 19.82 0.80 -6.87
C ARG A 565 18.60 1.57 -7.32
N LEU A 566 18.00 2.26 -6.36
CA LEU A 566 16.85 3.13 -6.60
C LEU A 566 17.13 4.50 -5.99
N SER A 567 16.82 5.58 -6.71
CA SER A 567 16.94 6.96 -6.23
C SER A 567 15.84 7.84 -6.79
N ALA A 568 15.55 8.94 -6.11
CA ALA A 568 14.49 9.87 -6.50
C ALA A 568 15.05 11.27 -6.76
N GLY A 569 14.35 12.02 -7.59
CA GLY A 569 14.66 13.41 -7.90
C GLY A 569 14.26 14.35 -6.76
N LYS A 570 13.39 15.30 -7.08
CA LYS A 570 12.98 16.38 -6.16
C LYS A 570 11.85 15.98 -5.23
N CYS A 571 11.14 14.91 -5.55
CA CYS A 571 9.96 14.46 -4.82
C CYS A 571 10.17 13.08 -4.24
N ALA A 572 9.44 12.79 -3.15
CA ALA A 572 9.46 11.47 -2.55
C ALA A 572 8.64 10.52 -3.43
N VAL A 573 9.15 9.32 -3.69
CA VAL A 573 8.52 8.36 -4.61
C VAL A 573 8.15 7.10 -3.84
N PRO A 574 6.85 6.83 -3.62
CA PRO A 574 6.41 5.57 -3.05
C PRO A 574 6.61 4.43 -4.04
N ILE A 575 7.25 3.36 -3.57
CA ILE A 575 7.52 2.15 -4.35
C ILE A 575 6.93 0.95 -3.62
N ARG A 576 6.31 0.05 -4.38
CA ARG A 576 5.89 -1.26 -3.88
C ARG A 576 6.19 -2.35 -4.90
N ASN A 577 6.23 -3.57 -4.40
CA ASN A 577 6.43 -4.78 -5.16
C ASN A 577 7.65 -4.78 -6.08
N VAL A 578 8.80 -4.32 -5.60
CA VAL A 578 10.05 -4.48 -6.35
C VAL A 578 10.47 -5.95 -6.34
N MET A 579 10.48 -6.57 -7.52
CA MET A 579 10.71 -7.99 -7.72
C MET A 579 11.69 -8.25 -8.85
N ILE A 580 12.53 -9.27 -8.69
CA ILE A 580 13.46 -9.76 -9.72
C ILE A 580 12.96 -11.14 -10.15
N CYS A 581 12.70 -11.29 -11.44
CA CYS A 581 12.17 -12.50 -12.06
C CYS A 581 13.03 -12.92 -13.26
N PHE A 582 12.89 -14.17 -13.66
CA PHE A 582 13.57 -14.75 -14.83
C PHE A 582 12.58 -15.31 -15.87
N GLU A 583 11.28 -15.14 -15.58
CA GLU A 583 10.15 -15.46 -16.43
C GLU A 583 9.07 -14.38 -16.27
N GLU A 584 8.27 -14.19 -17.31
CA GLU A 584 7.19 -13.21 -17.31
C GLU A 584 6.10 -13.58 -16.31
N GLN A 585 5.79 -12.66 -15.40
CA GLN A 585 4.75 -12.85 -14.40
C GLN A 585 3.40 -12.46 -15.02
N SER A 586 2.57 -13.44 -15.37
CA SER A 586 1.33 -13.22 -16.14
C SER A 586 0.33 -12.23 -15.50
N ASP A 587 0.42 -12.02 -14.19
CA ASP A 587 -0.40 -11.14 -13.36
C ASP A 587 0.18 -9.72 -13.19
N LEU A 588 1.47 -9.52 -13.50
CA LEU A 588 2.20 -8.24 -13.41
C LEU A 588 2.69 -7.73 -14.77
N HIS A 589 2.91 -8.61 -15.74
CA HIS A 589 3.45 -8.25 -17.04
C HIS A 589 2.46 -7.34 -17.78
N PRO A 590 2.89 -6.15 -18.22
CA PRO A 590 2.02 -5.26 -18.97
C PRO A 590 1.50 -5.96 -20.24
N LYS A 591 0.17 -6.12 -20.34
CA LYS A 591 -0.45 -6.78 -21.50
C LYS A 591 -0.94 -5.75 -22.50
N VAL A 592 -0.42 -5.80 -23.72
CA VAL A 592 -0.86 -4.96 -24.84
C VAL A 592 -2.33 -5.23 -25.15
N ASP A 593 -3.14 -4.18 -25.27
CA ASP A 593 -4.45 -4.30 -25.91
C ASP A 593 -4.22 -4.44 -27.42
N THR A 594 -4.11 -5.67 -27.90
CA THR A 594 -3.77 -5.99 -29.29
C THR A 594 -4.80 -5.50 -30.31
N ASP A 595 -5.97 -5.04 -29.88
CA ASP A 595 -7.01 -4.52 -30.79
C ASP A 595 -6.84 -3.03 -31.10
N ILE A 596 -6.04 -2.27 -30.33
CA ILE A 596 -5.74 -0.86 -30.67
C ILE A 596 -4.88 -0.78 -31.95
N ARG A 597 -4.01 -1.78 -32.19
CA ARG A 597 -3.18 -1.83 -33.41
C ARG A 597 -3.96 -2.11 -34.70
N LYS A 598 -5.17 -2.66 -34.60
CA LYS A 598 -6.00 -2.92 -35.80
C LYS A 598 -6.64 -1.65 -36.37
N CYS A 599 -6.69 -0.55 -35.61
CA CYS A 599 -7.18 0.74 -36.09
C CYS A 599 -6.09 1.66 -36.66
N SER A 600 -4.81 1.28 -36.59
CA SER A 600 -3.68 2.10 -37.05
C SER A 600 -2.90 1.53 -38.23
N ASN A 601 -3.37 0.45 -38.86
CA ASN A 601 -2.81 -0.03 -40.12
C ASN A 601 -3.58 0.58 -41.29
N ILE A 602 -3.42 1.88 -41.46
CA ILE A 602 -3.43 2.50 -42.78
C ILE A 602 -2.10 3.24 -42.86
N ASP A 603 -1.18 2.61 -43.60
CA ASP A 603 0.14 3.07 -44.04
C ASP A 603 1.15 3.54 -42.98
N ASP A 604 2.03 2.62 -42.57
CA ASP A 604 3.46 2.92 -42.39
C ASP A 604 4.26 1.61 -42.24
N ASP A 605 4.57 1.01 -43.38
CA ASP A 605 5.65 0.03 -43.49
C ASP A 605 6.91 0.79 -43.93
N ARG A 606 7.99 0.68 -43.13
CA ARG A 606 9.34 1.31 -43.24
C ARG A 606 9.53 2.68 -42.56
N SER A 607 10.17 2.69 -41.38
CA SER A 607 11.63 2.91 -41.29
C SER A 607 12.13 3.05 -39.85
N CYS A 608 13.30 2.45 -39.62
CA CYS A 608 14.24 2.91 -38.60
C CYS A 608 15.01 4.14 -39.12
N ASN A 609 15.40 5.04 -38.19
CA ASN A 609 16.49 6.02 -38.26
C ASN A 609 16.31 7.33 -39.08
N LYS A 610 16.15 8.49 -38.40
CA LYS A 610 17.19 9.53 -38.08
C LYS A 610 16.58 10.93 -37.80
N PRO A 611 17.32 11.83 -37.10
CA PRO A 611 16.77 13.07 -36.53
C PRO A 611 16.83 14.24 -37.52
N ALA A 612 15.82 15.12 -37.48
CA ALA A 612 15.83 16.38 -38.23
C ALA A 612 15.52 17.57 -37.32
N ARG A 613 16.43 18.54 -37.37
CA ARG A 613 16.47 19.85 -36.74
C ARG A 613 15.78 20.86 -37.67
N LEU A 614 14.98 21.79 -37.13
CA LEU A 614 14.90 23.23 -37.46
C LEU A 614 13.48 23.85 -37.39
N GLN A 615 13.41 24.91 -36.56
CA GLN A 615 12.82 26.23 -36.81
C GLN A 615 11.29 26.48 -36.74
N GLN A 616 10.98 27.30 -35.73
CA GLN A 616 9.96 28.34 -35.63
C GLN A 616 9.32 28.83 -36.94
N LYS A 617 7.99 29.00 -36.93
CA LYS A 617 7.36 30.30 -37.22
C LYS A 617 5.92 30.40 -36.68
N GLN A 618 5.63 31.57 -36.15
CA GLN A 618 4.38 32.06 -35.56
C GLN A 618 3.30 32.29 -36.63
N SER A 619 2.02 32.15 -36.25
CA SER A 619 0.99 33.20 -36.38
C SER A 619 -0.41 32.70 -35.97
N GLU A 620 -0.94 33.31 -34.91
CA GLU A 620 -2.37 33.51 -34.59
C GLU A 620 -2.86 34.82 -35.30
N PRO A 621 -4.11 35.33 -35.11
CA PRO A 621 -5.39 34.72 -34.74
C PRO A 621 -6.60 35.27 -35.57
N SER A 622 -7.81 34.73 -35.40
CA SER A 622 -9.06 35.53 -35.51
C SER A 622 -10.25 34.84 -34.83
N SER A 623 -10.76 35.46 -33.77
CA SER A 623 -12.19 35.46 -33.38
C SER A 623 -12.83 36.75 -33.98
N PRO A 624 -14.16 36.99 -34.03
CA PRO A 624 -14.97 37.16 -32.80
C PRO A 624 -16.49 36.82 -32.92
N SER A 625 -17.17 36.70 -31.77
CA SER A 625 -18.34 37.51 -31.32
C SER A 625 -19.63 36.66 -31.35
N SER A 626 -20.65 36.80 -30.49
CA SER A 626 -21.09 37.89 -29.61
C SER A 626 -22.16 37.41 -28.59
N SER A 627 -22.27 38.17 -27.47
CA SER A 627 -23.51 38.64 -26.77
C SER A 627 -24.50 37.64 -26.14
N SER A 628 -25.24 37.89 -25.04
CA SER A 628 -25.24 38.72 -23.82
C SER A 628 -26.68 38.70 -23.25
N VAL A 629 -26.89 39.12 -21.99
CA VAL A 629 -28.17 39.45 -21.27
C VAL A 629 -28.74 38.28 -20.43
N LYS A 630 -28.63 38.20 -19.08
CA LYS A 630 -29.07 39.01 -17.91
C LYS A 630 -30.59 39.05 -17.61
N ALA A 631 -30.94 38.65 -16.38
CA ALA A 631 -31.97 39.16 -15.44
C ALA A 631 -32.78 38.01 -14.79
N GLN A 632 -33.37 38.09 -13.59
CA GLN A 632 -33.10 38.68 -12.27
C GLN A 632 -34.31 38.30 -11.36
N HIS A 633 -34.11 38.25 -10.03
CA HIS A 633 -35.13 38.21 -8.92
C HIS A 633 -35.95 36.92 -8.70
N GLY A 634 -36.28 36.46 -7.49
CA GLY A 634 -36.05 36.91 -6.11
C GLY A 634 -36.95 36.14 -5.10
N VAL A 635 -36.42 35.86 -3.88
CA VAL A 635 -37.02 35.88 -2.51
C VAL A 635 -38.42 35.24 -2.27
N GLY A 636 -38.74 34.43 -1.24
CA GLY A 636 -38.06 33.92 -0.04
C GLY A 636 -39.01 33.16 0.94
N PHE A 637 -38.47 32.83 2.12
CA PHE A 637 -39.09 32.50 3.44
C PHE A 637 -39.74 31.12 3.78
N SER A 638 -38.96 30.32 4.52
CA SER A 638 -39.16 29.73 5.88
C SER A 638 -40.46 29.02 6.32
N ASN A 639 -40.38 27.75 6.73
CA ASN A 639 -40.35 27.35 8.17
C ASN A 639 -40.18 25.83 8.42
N GLN A 640 -39.52 25.54 9.53
CA GLN A 640 -39.17 24.23 10.12
C GLN A 640 -40.40 23.40 10.55
N VAL A 641 -40.27 22.06 10.63
CA VAL A 641 -40.38 21.24 11.87
C VAL A 641 -39.88 19.80 11.58
N GLN A 642 -39.07 19.28 12.50
CA GLN A 642 -38.41 17.98 12.51
C GLN A 642 -39.38 16.81 12.80
N SER A 643 -39.11 15.62 12.24
CA SER A 643 -39.09 14.37 13.02
C SER A 643 -38.39 13.21 12.29
N SER A 644 -37.49 12.61 13.06
CA SER A 644 -36.58 11.48 12.87
C SER A 644 -37.14 10.19 12.26
N SER A 645 -36.38 9.57 11.35
CA SER A 645 -36.24 8.11 11.27
C SER A 645 -34.94 7.69 10.56
N ARG A 646 -34.31 6.63 11.07
CA ARG A 646 -33.06 6.00 10.63
C ARG A 646 -33.09 5.66 9.13
N ASN A 647 -32.03 5.96 8.35
CA ASN A 647 -31.75 5.27 7.07
C ASN A 647 -30.41 5.67 6.44
N SER A 648 -29.80 4.70 5.73
CA SER A 648 -28.91 4.79 4.55
C SER A 648 -27.91 5.95 4.45
N ASN A 649 -26.64 5.65 4.16
CA ASN A 649 -25.70 6.64 3.61
C ASN A 649 -26.20 7.15 2.24
N SER A 650 -27.22 8.00 2.22
CA SER A 650 -27.55 8.80 1.06
C SER A 650 -26.54 9.94 1.02
N THR A 651 -25.85 10.06 -0.09
CA THR A 651 -25.07 11.26 -0.42
C THR A 651 -25.98 12.48 -0.23
N SER A 652 -25.50 13.57 0.38
CA SER A 652 -26.26 14.83 0.54
C SER A 652 -26.55 15.55 -0.78
N LEU A 653 -26.34 14.86 -1.90
CA LEU A 653 -26.40 15.33 -3.27
C LEU A 653 -27.69 14.84 -3.91
N ILE A 654 -28.30 15.71 -4.71
CA ILE A 654 -29.57 15.43 -5.38
C ILE A 654 -29.32 14.37 -6.46
N PRO A 655 -30.12 13.29 -6.56
CA PRO A 655 -29.97 12.34 -7.66
C PRO A 655 -29.99 13.04 -9.01
N CYS A 656 -28.98 12.76 -9.85
CA CYS A 656 -28.89 13.35 -11.18
C CYS A 656 -30.10 12.95 -12.02
N ARG A 657 -30.74 13.92 -12.66
CA ARG A 657 -31.90 13.67 -13.55
C ARG A 657 -31.56 12.74 -14.70
N GLU A 658 -30.33 12.84 -15.22
CA GLU A 658 -29.83 11.99 -16.32
C GLU A 658 -29.38 10.61 -15.82
N ASN A 659 -29.31 10.39 -14.50
CA ASN A 659 -29.03 9.10 -13.88
C ASN A 659 -27.77 8.43 -14.49
N VAL A 660 -27.82 7.13 -14.83
CA VAL A 660 -26.73 6.38 -15.49
C VAL A 660 -26.38 6.91 -16.88
N ASN A 661 -27.23 7.74 -17.50
CA ASN A 661 -26.99 8.34 -18.81
C ASN A 661 -26.25 9.69 -18.70
N CYS A 662 -25.90 10.14 -17.49
CA CYS A 662 -25.27 11.44 -17.31
C CYS A 662 -23.85 11.51 -17.89
N LEU A 663 -23.69 12.26 -18.96
CA LEU A 663 -22.39 12.58 -19.58
C LEU A 663 -21.41 13.31 -18.63
N LEU A 664 -21.94 14.01 -17.63
CA LEU A 664 -21.15 14.83 -16.71
C LEU A 664 -20.64 14.04 -15.51
N GLN A 665 -21.12 12.81 -15.29
CA GLN A 665 -20.71 11.95 -14.16
C GLN A 665 -19.20 11.75 -14.09
N LEU A 666 -18.54 11.57 -15.24
CA LEU A 666 -17.09 11.38 -15.36
C LEU A 666 -16.36 12.61 -15.91
N SER A 667 -17.06 13.72 -16.08
CA SER A 667 -16.44 14.96 -16.52
C SER A 667 -15.67 15.61 -15.38
N ASN A 668 -14.59 16.34 -15.70
CA ASN A 668 -13.82 17.13 -14.72
C ASN A 668 -14.60 18.37 -14.22
N GLU A 669 -15.86 18.56 -14.62
CA GLU A 669 -16.71 19.64 -14.13
C GLU A 669 -17.14 19.36 -12.68
N LYS A 670 -16.35 19.89 -11.74
CA LYS A 670 -16.61 19.80 -10.29
C LYS A 670 -17.98 20.38 -9.90
N ASP A 671 -18.56 21.26 -10.71
CA ASP A 671 -19.84 21.93 -10.44
C ASP A 671 -21.05 21.00 -10.52
N HIS A 672 -21.02 19.97 -11.38
CA HIS A 672 -22.12 19.01 -11.50
C HIS A 672 -22.04 17.95 -10.40
N ASN A 673 -20.88 17.31 -10.26
CA ASN A 673 -20.66 16.23 -9.29
C ASN A 673 -20.63 16.71 -7.83
N SER A 674 -20.50 18.01 -7.57
CA SER A 674 -20.68 18.59 -6.22
C SER A 674 -22.15 18.85 -5.86
N LYS A 675 -23.07 18.74 -6.82
CA LYS A 675 -24.52 18.99 -6.63
C LYS A 675 -25.35 17.73 -6.82
N PHE A 676 -24.92 16.86 -7.74
CA PHE A 676 -25.69 15.69 -8.14
C PHE A 676 -24.99 14.36 -7.84
N SER A 677 -25.77 13.38 -7.40
CA SER A 677 -25.33 11.99 -7.21
C SER A 677 -25.71 11.10 -8.39
N HIS A 678 -24.92 10.07 -8.64
CA HIS A 678 -25.12 9.11 -9.75
C HIS A 678 -24.98 7.68 -9.24
N PRO A 679 -25.65 6.68 -9.83
CA PRO A 679 -25.37 5.29 -9.48
C PRO A 679 -23.94 4.90 -9.80
N CYS A 680 -23.33 4.18 -8.87
CA CYS A 680 -22.03 3.57 -9.08
C CYS A 680 -22.16 2.41 -10.07
N ARG A 681 -21.30 2.39 -11.09
CA ARG A 681 -21.27 1.34 -12.13
C ARG A 681 -21.01 -0.07 -11.61
N PHE A 682 -20.50 -0.21 -10.39
CA PHE A 682 -20.24 -1.50 -9.76
C PHE A 682 -21.17 -1.74 -8.56
N SER A 683 -22.10 -0.83 -8.27
CA SER A 683 -22.99 -0.86 -7.11
C SER A 683 -22.29 -1.39 -5.85
N GLU A 684 -22.73 -2.52 -5.31
CA GLU A 684 -22.19 -3.17 -4.11
C GLU A 684 -20.77 -3.76 -4.27
N LEU A 685 -20.30 -3.96 -5.50
CA LEU A 685 -18.97 -4.47 -5.83
C LEU A 685 -17.91 -3.36 -5.93
N CYS A 686 -18.30 -2.09 -5.84
CA CYS A 686 -17.36 -0.99 -5.93
C CYS A 686 -16.47 -0.88 -4.68
N ARG A 687 -15.17 -0.69 -4.90
CA ARG A 687 -14.18 -0.44 -3.84
C ARG A 687 -13.82 1.04 -3.67
N ASN A 688 -14.25 1.90 -4.58
CA ASN A 688 -14.02 3.35 -4.54
C ASN A 688 -15.28 4.08 -4.06
N ARG A 689 -15.18 4.83 -2.96
CA ARG A 689 -16.33 5.51 -2.32
C ARG A 689 -16.27 7.01 -2.58
N GLU A 690 -16.52 7.41 -3.81
CA GLU A 690 -16.67 8.83 -4.17
C GLU A 690 -18.01 9.37 -3.66
N ALA A 691 -18.01 10.62 -3.18
CA ALA A 691 -19.19 11.24 -2.55
C ALA A 691 -20.36 11.50 -3.51
N ASN A 692 -20.10 11.54 -4.82
CA ASN A 692 -21.07 11.71 -5.90
C ASN A 692 -21.60 10.39 -6.48
N LEU A 693 -21.20 9.24 -5.91
CA LEU A 693 -21.63 7.92 -6.36
C LEU A 693 -22.50 7.20 -5.31
N THR A 694 -23.70 6.78 -5.68
CA THR A 694 -24.58 5.96 -4.86
C THR A 694 -24.25 4.48 -5.07
N HIS A 695 -24.12 3.74 -3.98
CA HIS A 695 -23.74 2.32 -3.99
C HIS A 695 -24.92 1.43 -3.64
N GLU A 696 -26.12 1.83 -4.03
CA GLU A 696 -27.33 1.05 -3.79
C GLU A 696 -27.25 -0.26 -4.57
N PRO A 697 -27.63 -1.40 -3.95
CA PRO A 697 -27.65 -2.69 -4.63
C PRO A 697 -28.47 -2.62 -5.91
N HIS A 698 -27.85 -2.99 -7.04
CA HIS A 698 -28.58 -3.14 -8.28
C HIS A 698 -29.44 -4.40 -8.19
N GLN A 699 -30.76 -4.25 -8.02
CA GLN A 699 -31.71 -5.35 -7.85
C GLN A 699 -32.03 -6.11 -9.14
N ALA A 700 -31.04 -6.28 -10.02
CA ALA A 700 -31.14 -7.09 -11.23
C ALA A 700 -30.70 -8.54 -10.95
N PRO A 701 -31.40 -9.56 -11.45
CA PRO A 701 -30.94 -10.94 -11.37
C PRO A 701 -29.67 -11.17 -12.21
N THR A 702 -28.85 -12.15 -11.85
CA THR A 702 -27.71 -12.57 -12.68
C THR A 702 -28.22 -13.17 -13.99
N CYS A 703 -27.61 -12.79 -15.11
CA CYS A 703 -27.91 -13.35 -16.42
C CYS A 703 -27.65 -14.86 -16.44
N VAL A 704 -28.58 -15.64 -16.98
CA VAL A 704 -28.47 -17.11 -17.06
C VAL A 704 -27.26 -17.56 -17.86
N MET A 705 -26.88 -16.79 -18.89
CA MET A 705 -25.72 -17.07 -19.74
C MET A 705 -24.42 -16.45 -19.20
N ASP A 706 -24.49 -15.60 -18.16
CA ASP A 706 -23.39 -14.90 -17.52
C ASP A 706 -22.24 -14.47 -18.47
N LYS A 707 -21.10 -15.18 -18.45
CA LYS A 707 -19.91 -14.88 -19.26
C LYS A 707 -20.10 -15.15 -20.76
N ASP A 708 -21.01 -16.04 -21.12
CA ASP A 708 -21.28 -16.47 -22.50
C ASP A 708 -22.49 -15.72 -23.11
N CYS A 709 -22.94 -14.64 -22.46
CA CYS A 709 -24.06 -13.86 -22.94
C CYS A 709 -23.71 -13.09 -24.23
N SER A 710 -24.51 -13.27 -25.28
CA SER A 710 -24.35 -12.53 -26.55
C SER A 710 -24.89 -11.09 -26.50
N ARG A 711 -25.55 -10.70 -25.39
CA ARG A 711 -26.18 -9.39 -25.20
C ARG A 711 -25.40 -8.45 -24.29
N LEU A 712 -24.10 -8.69 -24.10
CA LEU A 712 -23.24 -7.87 -23.22
C LEU A 712 -23.12 -6.40 -23.68
N ILE A 713 -23.33 -6.14 -24.97
CA ILE A 713 -23.31 -4.81 -25.59
C ILE A 713 -24.65 -4.07 -25.55
N ASP A 714 -25.73 -4.74 -25.12
CA ASP A 714 -27.07 -4.16 -25.07
C ASP A 714 -27.24 -3.39 -23.74
N PRO A 715 -27.34 -2.04 -23.78
CA PRO A 715 -27.45 -1.24 -22.56
C PRO A 715 -28.70 -1.59 -21.73
N HIS A 716 -29.81 -1.96 -22.37
CA HIS A 716 -31.04 -2.37 -21.68
C HIS A 716 -30.88 -3.72 -21.02
N HIS A 717 -30.20 -4.67 -21.67
CA HIS A 717 -29.89 -5.96 -21.06
C HIS A 717 -29.02 -5.78 -19.82
N ARG A 718 -28.00 -4.91 -19.88
CA ARG A 718 -27.09 -4.64 -18.76
C ARG A 718 -27.77 -3.97 -17.57
N ALA A 719 -28.79 -3.14 -17.80
CA ALA A 719 -29.61 -2.61 -16.71
C ALA A 719 -30.64 -3.60 -16.16
N GLN A 720 -30.93 -4.70 -16.86
CA GLN A 720 -31.89 -5.72 -16.41
C GLN A 720 -31.23 -6.95 -15.80
N TYR A 721 -29.96 -7.23 -16.16
CA TYR A 721 -29.25 -8.45 -15.76
C TYR A 721 -27.79 -8.16 -15.38
N ARG A 722 -27.31 -8.86 -14.35
CA ARG A 722 -25.93 -8.77 -13.86
C ARG A 722 -25.04 -9.82 -14.51
N HIS A 723 -23.77 -9.48 -14.67
CA HIS A 723 -22.75 -10.37 -15.23
C HIS A 723 -21.49 -10.36 -14.35
N THR A 724 -20.94 -11.53 -14.05
CA THR A 724 -19.77 -11.72 -13.19
C THR A 724 -18.56 -11.02 -13.78
N GLY A 725 -17.96 -10.10 -13.00
CA GLY A 725 -16.73 -9.39 -13.39
C GLY A 725 -16.93 -8.24 -14.37
N LEU A 726 -18.18 -7.89 -14.70
CA LEU A 726 -18.52 -6.73 -15.51
C LEU A 726 -19.28 -5.67 -14.69
N PRO A 727 -19.23 -4.40 -15.09
CA PRO A 727 -20.04 -3.34 -14.49
C PRO A 727 -21.54 -3.64 -14.62
N ASP A 728 -22.31 -3.23 -13.62
CA ASP A 728 -23.77 -3.30 -13.65
C ASP A 728 -24.35 -2.33 -14.70
N TYR A 729 -23.71 -1.18 -14.96
CA TYR A 729 -24.17 -0.19 -15.96
C TYR A 729 -23.07 0.17 -16.98
N LEU A 730 -23.48 0.46 -18.21
CA LEU A 730 -22.61 1.01 -19.26
C LEU A 730 -22.42 2.52 -19.08
N LEU A 731 -21.26 3.04 -19.48
CA LEU A 731 -20.96 4.48 -19.40
C LEU A 731 -21.47 5.24 -20.63
N PRO A 732 -22.07 6.43 -20.49
CA PRO A 732 -22.40 7.23 -21.65
C PRO A 732 -21.14 7.66 -22.40
N CYS A 733 -21.02 7.25 -23.67
CA CYS A 733 -19.93 7.62 -24.56
C CYS A 733 -19.92 9.14 -24.77
N ARG A 734 -18.75 9.80 -24.70
CA ARG A 734 -18.64 11.26 -24.92
C ARG A 734 -19.17 11.69 -26.29
N HIS A 735 -19.05 10.83 -27.30
CA HIS A 735 -19.51 11.10 -28.66
C HIS A 735 -20.97 10.65 -28.90
N GLN A 736 -21.59 9.95 -27.94
CA GLN A 736 -22.99 9.51 -28.00
C GLN A 736 -23.32 8.89 -29.38
N ARG A 737 -24.42 9.30 -30.01
CA ARG A 737 -24.84 8.82 -31.35
C ARG A 737 -23.88 9.16 -32.49
N LYS A 738 -22.88 10.02 -32.24
CA LYS A 738 -21.85 10.42 -33.21
C LYS A 738 -20.53 9.66 -32.99
N CYS A 739 -20.54 8.58 -32.22
CA CYS A 739 -19.36 7.76 -32.04
C CYS A 739 -19.21 6.80 -33.21
N ASP A 740 -18.05 6.84 -33.86
CA ASP A 740 -17.73 5.97 -34.99
C ASP A 740 -17.13 4.62 -34.53
N ASP A 741 -16.84 4.46 -33.23
CA ASP A 741 -16.34 3.20 -32.66
C ASP A 741 -17.49 2.22 -32.42
N THR A 742 -17.55 1.22 -33.30
CA THR A 742 -18.56 0.14 -33.25
C THR A 742 -18.01 -1.15 -32.67
N SER A 743 -16.77 -1.14 -32.15
CA SER A 743 -16.11 -2.35 -31.65
C SER A 743 -16.85 -2.94 -30.44
N GLU A 744 -16.90 -4.26 -30.37
CA GLU A 744 -17.56 -4.96 -29.26
C GLU A 744 -16.96 -4.57 -27.90
N LYS A 745 -15.63 -4.41 -27.82
CA LYS A 745 -14.93 -3.94 -26.61
C LYS A 745 -15.40 -2.57 -26.13
N HIS A 746 -15.64 -1.66 -27.06
CA HIS A 746 -16.18 -0.34 -26.77
C HIS A 746 -17.64 -0.44 -26.33
N ARG A 747 -18.46 -1.21 -27.05
CA ARG A 747 -19.90 -1.36 -26.74
C ARG A 747 -20.20 -2.16 -25.46
N ILE A 748 -19.29 -3.01 -24.98
CA ILE A 748 -19.39 -3.67 -23.67
C ILE A 748 -19.15 -2.69 -22.51
N LYS A 749 -18.55 -1.53 -22.78
CA LYS A 749 -18.20 -0.50 -21.79
C LYS A 749 -19.07 0.76 -21.90
N TYR A 750 -19.48 1.14 -23.11
CA TYR A 750 -20.11 2.42 -23.37
C TYR A 750 -21.47 2.32 -24.09
N SER A 751 -22.42 3.15 -23.66
CA SER A 751 -23.68 3.45 -24.35
C SER A 751 -23.53 4.68 -25.26
N HIS A 752 -24.27 4.72 -26.36
CA HIS A 752 -24.25 5.72 -27.42
C HIS A 752 -25.55 6.54 -27.47
N GLY A 753 -26.14 6.79 -26.30
CA GLY A 753 -27.37 7.58 -26.16
C GLY A 753 -28.64 6.75 -26.24
N GLU A 754 -28.54 5.43 -26.01
CA GLU A 754 -29.66 4.60 -25.64
C GLU A 754 -30.17 5.04 -24.26
N GLN A 755 -31.44 5.42 -24.17
CA GLN A 755 -32.05 5.90 -22.93
C GLN A 755 -32.50 4.69 -22.10
N VAL A 756 -31.58 4.19 -21.27
CA VAL A 756 -31.78 2.92 -20.54
C VAL A 756 -32.85 3.03 -19.44
N TYR A 757 -33.11 4.26 -18.97
CA TYR A 757 -34.21 4.60 -18.06
C TYR A 757 -35.02 5.72 -18.69
N GLU A 758 -36.10 5.39 -19.40
CA GLU A 758 -37.13 6.38 -19.67
C GLU A 758 -37.84 6.69 -18.36
N LEU A 759 -37.76 7.95 -17.93
CA LEU A 759 -38.69 8.52 -16.97
C LEU A 759 -40.11 8.18 -17.42
N SER A 760 -40.86 7.56 -16.50
CA SER A 760 -42.31 7.47 -16.48
C SER A 760 -42.95 8.87 -16.56
N SER A 761 -42.89 9.46 -17.75
CA SER A 761 -43.47 10.76 -18.09
C SER A 761 -43.75 10.87 -19.59
N LEU A 762 -44.58 9.95 -20.09
CA LEU A 762 -45.54 10.23 -21.16
C LEU A 762 -46.88 9.61 -20.75
N GLY A 763 -47.76 10.46 -20.22
CA GLY A 763 -49.08 10.06 -19.73
C GLY A 763 -49.98 11.24 -19.42
N ALA A 764 -49.95 12.30 -20.23
CA ALA A 764 -51.06 13.25 -20.27
C ALA A 764 -52.17 12.65 -21.16
N GLY A 765 -53.18 12.06 -20.52
CA GLY A 765 -54.51 11.89 -21.12
C GLY A 765 -55.02 10.45 -21.29
N ARG A 766 -55.51 9.83 -20.20
CA ARG A 766 -56.90 9.36 -20.04
C ARG A 766 -57.06 8.64 -18.70
N ALA A 767 -58.22 8.89 -18.08
CA ALA A 767 -58.62 8.45 -16.75
C ALA A 767 -58.77 6.92 -16.62
N ASP A 768 -58.74 6.47 -15.36
CA ASP A 768 -59.03 5.14 -14.81
C ASP A 768 -57.99 4.02 -14.99
N SER A 769 -57.11 3.84 -14.01
CA SER A 769 -57.21 2.72 -13.04
C SER A 769 -55.99 2.70 -12.11
N THR A 770 -56.18 2.15 -10.92
CA THR A 770 -55.37 2.34 -9.71
C THR A 770 -53.99 1.66 -9.74
N ASP A 771 -52.92 2.42 -9.54
CA ASP A 771 -51.58 1.93 -9.20
C ASP A 771 -51.54 1.35 -7.78
N ILE A 772 -51.55 0.01 -7.69
CA ILE A 772 -51.47 -0.73 -6.42
C ILE A 772 -50.01 -1.20 -6.22
N ILE A 773 -49.38 -0.74 -5.15
CA ILE A 773 -47.94 -0.94 -4.82
C ILE A 773 -47.62 -2.44 -4.63
N PRO A 774 -46.52 -3.00 -5.14
CA PRO A 774 -46.20 -4.42 -4.92
C PRO A 774 -46.04 -4.76 -3.43
N CYS A 775 -46.69 -5.84 -2.98
CA CYS A 775 -46.51 -6.33 -1.62
C CYS A 775 -45.10 -6.87 -1.43
N LYS A 776 -44.35 -6.35 -0.45
CA LYS A 776 -42.98 -6.79 -0.15
C LYS A 776 -42.84 -8.28 0.20
N TRP A 777 -43.93 -8.97 0.53
CA TRP A 777 -43.94 -10.41 0.82
C TRP A 777 -44.39 -11.28 -0.36
N GLY A 778 -44.74 -10.68 -1.50
CA GLY A 778 -45.13 -11.39 -2.73
C GLY A 778 -46.22 -12.44 -2.51
N SER A 779 -46.13 -13.58 -3.20
CA SER A 779 -47.08 -14.70 -3.07
C SER A 779 -47.12 -15.38 -1.70
N LYS A 780 -46.28 -14.97 -0.74
CA LYS A 780 -46.24 -15.49 0.64
C LYS A 780 -46.94 -14.59 1.66
N CYS A 781 -47.62 -13.53 1.20
CA CYS A 781 -48.35 -12.64 2.11
C CYS A 781 -49.51 -13.38 2.80
N ARG A 782 -49.57 -13.32 4.13
CA ARG A 782 -50.64 -13.95 4.93
C ARG A 782 -51.94 -13.15 4.94
N ASP A 783 -51.87 -11.87 4.57
CA ASP A 783 -53.00 -10.96 4.51
C ASP A 783 -53.55 -10.81 3.09
N MET A 784 -53.24 -11.76 2.19
CA MET A 784 -53.65 -11.69 0.79
C MET A 784 -55.18 -11.65 0.63
N ASP A 785 -55.92 -12.26 1.55
CA ASP A 785 -57.38 -12.25 1.58
C ASP A 785 -57.99 -11.07 2.35
N ASN A 786 -57.16 -10.23 2.99
CA ASN A 786 -57.62 -9.03 3.67
C ASN A 786 -57.92 -7.94 2.62
N GLN A 787 -59.20 -7.56 2.51
CA GLN A 787 -59.67 -6.60 1.49
C GLN A 787 -59.02 -5.22 1.56
N GLN A 788 -58.65 -4.73 2.75
CA GLN A 788 -57.96 -3.44 2.85
C GLN A 788 -56.51 -3.55 2.36
N HIS A 789 -55.85 -4.67 2.64
CA HIS A 789 -54.48 -4.93 2.20
C HIS A 789 -54.39 -5.16 0.70
N SER A 790 -55.26 -6.00 0.13
CA SER A 790 -55.30 -6.30 -1.30
C SER A 790 -55.71 -5.12 -2.19
N ARG A 791 -56.44 -4.12 -1.65
CA ARG A 791 -56.70 -2.85 -2.34
C ARG A 791 -55.49 -1.93 -2.40
N LYS A 792 -54.54 -2.08 -1.47
CA LYS A 792 -53.37 -1.22 -1.35
C LYS A 792 -52.10 -1.86 -1.92
N TYR A 793 -52.02 -3.20 -1.92
CA TYR A 793 -50.86 -3.93 -2.40
C TYR A 793 -51.16 -5.05 -3.41
N SER A 794 -50.35 -5.12 -4.48
CA SER A 794 -50.47 -6.13 -5.53
C SER A 794 -49.63 -7.38 -5.21
N HIS A 795 -50.16 -8.56 -5.54
CA HIS A 795 -49.52 -9.86 -5.32
C HIS A 795 -49.47 -10.66 -6.63
N PRO A 796 -48.39 -11.39 -6.92
CA PRO A 796 -48.32 -12.23 -8.12
C PRO A 796 -49.32 -13.40 -8.02
N LYS A 797 -50.12 -13.61 -9.09
CA LYS A 797 -51.12 -14.70 -9.15
C LYS A 797 -50.43 -16.06 -8.98
N PRO A 798 -50.94 -16.96 -8.12
CA PRO A 798 -50.39 -18.31 -8.00
C PRO A 798 -50.57 -19.07 -9.33
N VAL A 799 -49.50 -19.73 -9.78
CA VAL A 799 -49.49 -20.50 -11.03
C VAL A 799 -50.47 -21.67 -10.91
N SER A 800 -51.51 -21.69 -11.73
CA SER A 800 -52.48 -22.77 -11.81
C SER A 800 -51.83 -24.03 -12.40
N SER A 801 -51.77 -25.12 -11.64
CA SER A 801 -51.43 -26.44 -12.14
C SER A 801 -52.57 -27.00 -13.01
N SER A 802 -52.26 -27.32 -14.26
CA SER A 802 -53.13 -28.10 -15.16
C SER A 802 -53.24 -29.53 -14.68
N SER A 803 -54.47 -30.04 -14.69
CA SER A 803 -54.89 -31.40 -14.32
C SER A 803 -54.84 -32.37 -15.51
N SER A 804 -55.02 -33.67 -15.18
CA SER A 804 -55.05 -34.91 -15.99
C SER A 804 -53.69 -35.66 -16.04
N ASN A 805 -53.53 -36.92 -15.64
CA ASN A 805 -54.48 -38.03 -15.51
C ASN A 805 -54.19 -38.97 -14.33
N SER A 806 -55.27 -39.60 -13.89
CA SER A 806 -55.42 -40.63 -12.87
C SER A 806 -54.82 -41.99 -13.25
N SER A 807 -54.10 -42.63 -12.33
CA SER A 807 -54.28 -44.06 -12.02
C SER A 807 -53.66 -44.40 -10.66
N SER A 808 -54.21 -45.43 -10.05
CA SER A 808 -54.43 -45.61 -8.63
C SER A 808 -53.58 -46.71 -7.98
N VAL A 809 -53.54 -46.68 -6.65
CA VAL A 809 -53.40 -47.81 -5.69
C VAL A 809 -52.02 -48.05 -5.03
N ALA A 810 -52.13 -48.24 -3.70
CA ALA A 810 -51.28 -48.95 -2.73
C ALA A 810 -50.15 -48.21 -2.00
N THR A 811 -50.54 -47.76 -0.80
CA THR A 811 -49.78 -47.87 0.45
C THR A 811 -48.99 -49.18 0.60
N ARG A 812 -47.75 -49.11 1.10
CA ARG A 812 -47.26 -49.97 2.19
C ARG A 812 -45.93 -49.49 2.81
N LYS A 813 -45.89 -49.66 4.14
CA LYS A 813 -44.80 -49.49 5.10
C LYS A 813 -43.64 -50.50 4.91
N PHE A 814 -42.53 -50.19 5.59
CA PHE A 814 -41.38 -51.04 5.96
C PHE A 814 -40.51 -51.48 4.76
N HIS A 815 -39.20 -51.27 4.73
CA HIS A 815 -38.16 -51.44 5.77
C HIS A 815 -37.12 -50.32 5.76
#